data_AF-A0A7G9NV87-F1
#
_entry.id   AF-A0A7G9NV87-F1
#
_cell.length_a   1.000
_cell.length_b   1.000
_cell.length_c   1.000
_cell.angle_alpha   90.00
_cell.angle_beta   90.00
_cell.angle_gamma   90.00
#
_symmetry.space_group_name_H-M   'P 1'
#
loop_
_entity.id
_entity.type
_entity.pdbx_description
1 polymer ?
#
loop_
_entity_poly.entity_id
_entity_poly.type
_entity_poly.pdbx_seq_one_letter_code
_entity_poly.pdbx_strand_id
1 'polypeptide(L)'
;MRKMWKTYAAAACWIAGLVIFAVDRTDAASPVTRWDVTPTALVSHDQPPMQRVNLSVACDKSLESCSLRVWAGDQLIAEKSIGKLEKGDNHVSVLLPEPGQKLSTRWELTRADTKLAEQTLTWIPPRHWTLYVIKSSHVDIGLHDPQYKQRRMAVDYIDQARELVDNTADWPDASRYRYIIEGMWWWSNYPKDRSEQAARDIVGRYVQKGLFDIGASHSGNHTQVYGLEELCRSAYTLRDLRQRWKTPADTMIMADNNGITWPLVTAYADAGLKNLIFLPNAWNPKTIGSSRIDVGWDSKLPHIFYWQGADAKSRILVWANPHYHGSARAFGLNTTREKPPFDVNLEAIAPQMARQLALLESRYPYDVWLVSNYKDNETPNLNFPETAKAWNARWRWPQLRTVGDLSEPFEKVEARFGDQIPTLRGDITGGWAQHPVSTPPLLAKKREADRLLPIAEILATLARLSDPKFIYPTLELNRAWDALIANDEHGYGVSYYKGRPVYDTWMQKRDWIARGLTTARTQSDRALKTLAALAPTDGPSVFVFNPTLQARAEIVEVELPESCAGLGVVHAPDGTAVPAAMHDGVLSFKTSPVPSMGYAVYRLAKGDTAKVQTRPSEQPPAIENIFYRVTFDAAGSIVGIYDKQLDRQLIDDAAPYRSNQFVYTRDTYKTFTSPNGARFEVETSPLGQTAIARMDDPLTGAAIEQRVTLPTHEKRIDIDNRLNHVRDLANDDRWKRFGYYAFPFDVPDGTFEVGLNGCTARPTVDQTGHGTDAYLAARDWADISNDDFGITLVQKDSCLVECGKIHADKKAFGELPATSHLFSYVLNDWLYAHAYVTGPSHINLRFRYVIRSHSGGAAKSKAATFAEHAVTPSLATVIPHAQRGSLPARQHSFMSVDAPNVSLLTLKLSQTPGRGVIARFHETAGRPADVARVKLSWGSELQLTQCSLTEIDRAPLTRPELQTNPFAYATLRIESKNPPPPAPKLTAGDCTDKSISLQWEPVAGVQQYRIYRGEQADFAPDEYHLLTTTDQTHHVDDWLSPGAIWHYRIAAVTTDLRQSPASSSVQAKTLAKGDSPPARVGNVYTGLISDPRAWRGDTSDMLYLQWGQNLESDLSRYELYRAESSDFELTADTFVADVLPGPYVTARFEDTGLKPHTTYYYRVRAVDRDGHKGSPSALCSGTTREPN
;
A
#
# COMPACT_ATOMS: atom_id res chain seq x y z
N MET A 1 1.89 -22.98 38.98
CA MET A 1 1.07 -21.79 38.65
C MET A 1 -0.43 -22.14 38.48
N ARG A 2 -1.06 -22.77 39.48
CA ARG A 2 -2.52 -23.08 39.51
C ARG A 2 -3.23 -22.61 40.79
N LYS A 3 -2.57 -21.75 41.58
CA LYS A 3 -3.07 -21.23 42.87
C LYS A 3 -3.06 -19.69 42.99
N MET A 4 -3.00 -18.98 41.85
CA MET A 4 -2.92 -17.51 41.79
C MET A 4 -4.01 -16.89 40.88
N TRP A 5 -5.16 -17.55 40.79
CA TRP A 5 -6.30 -17.16 39.93
C TRP A 5 -7.54 -16.72 40.73
N LYS A 6 -7.38 -16.34 42.00
CA LYS A 6 -8.49 -15.91 42.88
C LYS A 6 -8.38 -14.48 43.42
N THR A 7 -7.50 -13.63 42.85
CA THR A 7 -7.29 -12.27 43.39
C THR A 7 -7.21 -11.14 42.35
N TYR A 8 -7.63 -11.37 41.10
CA TYR A 8 -7.71 -10.31 40.08
C TYR A 8 -9.04 -10.33 39.32
N ALA A 9 -10.14 -10.44 40.05
CA ALA A 9 -11.52 -10.25 39.56
C ALA A 9 -12.23 -9.18 40.41
N ALA A 10 -11.57 -8.04 40.63
CA ALA A 10 -12.12 -6.90 41.36
C ALA A 10 -11.34 -5.60 41.02
N ALA A 11 -11.46 -5.10 39.79
CA ALA A 11 -11.15 -3.71 39.42
C ALA A 11 -11.52 -3.45 37.95
N ALA A 12 -12.81 -3.52 37.61
CA ALA A 12 -13.34 -3.01 36.33
C ALA A 12 -14.86 -2.87 36.44
N CYS A 13 -15.31 -1.90 37.23
CA CYS A 13 -16.63 -1.29 37.17
C CYS A 13 -16.51 0.10 37.80
N TRP A 14 -17.43 1.00 37.43
CA TRP A 14 -17.68 2.34 38.02
C TRP A 14 -17.00 3.53 37.34
N ILE A 15 -17.54 3.94 36.18
CA ILE A 15 -18.04 5.32 36.00
C ILE A 15 -19.40 5.23 35.29
N ALA A 16 -20.46 5.17 36.09
CA ALA A 16 -21.79 5.63 35.72
C ALA A 16 -22.19 6.62 36.81
N GLY A 17 -22.69 7.79 36.43
CA GLY A 17 -23.02 8.88 37.34
C GLY A 17 -23.98 8.41 38.42
N LEU A 18 -23.47 8.27 39.64
CA LEU A 18 -24.23 8.16 40.88
C LEU A 18 -24.71 9.56 41.26
N VAL A 19 -25.94 9.91 40.93
CA VAL A 19 -26.72 10.76 41.82
C VAL A 19 -27.31 9.83 42.87
N ILE A 20 -26.71 9.80 44.06
CA ILE A 20 -27.28 9.11 45.21
C ILE A 20 -28.49 9.91 45.66
N PHE A 21 -29.69 9.49 45.28
CA PHE A 21 -30.89 9.88 46.01
C PHE A 21 -31.02 8.92 47.19
N ALA A 22 -30.89 9.46 48.41
CA ALA A 22 -31.28 8.76 49.61
C ALA A 22 -32.79 8.50 49.54
N VAL A 23 -33.18 7.22 49.51
CA VAL A 23 -34.58 6.80 49.65
C VAL A 23 -34.88 6.78 51.14
N ASP A 24 -35.79 7.66 51.57
CA ASP A 24 -36.35 7.63 52.92
C ASP A 24 -37.12 6.32 53.11
N ARG A 25 -36.68 5.52 54.10
CA ARG A 25 -37.24 4.21 54.41
C ARG A 25 -38.25 4.36 55.55
N THR A 26 -39.53 4.26 55.25
CA THR A 26 -40.54 3.80 56.20
C THR A 26 -41.54 2.92 55.45
N ASP A 27 -41.35 1.60 55.55
CA ASP A 27 -42.37 0.54 55.62
C ASP A 27 -41.65 -0.82 55.51
N ALA A 28 -42.27 -1.88 56.05
CA ALA A 28 -41.70 -3.22 56.28
C ALA A 28 -40.63 -3.65 55.25
N ALA A 29 -39.46 -4.10 55.75
CA ALA A 29 -38.30 -4.46 54.92
C ALA A 29 -38.72 -5.30 53.71
N SER A 30 -38.77 -4.65 52.54
CA SER A 30 -39.11 -5.32 51.30
C SER A 30 -38.14 -6.47 51.06
N PRO A 31 -38.62 -7.64 50.61
CA PRO A 31 -37.74 -8.75 50.26
C PRO A 31 -36.89 -8.48 49.01
N VAL A 32 -37.11 -7.35 48.33
CA VAL A 32 -36.39 -6.92 47.14
C VAL A 32 -35.23 -6.01 47.56
N THR A 33 -34.01 -6.48 47.34
CA THR A 33 -32.77 -5.76 47.69
C THR A 33 -32.22 -4.93 46.53
N ARG A 34 -32.61 -5.24 45.28
CA ARG A 34 -32.33 -4.44 44.08
C ARG A 34 -33.50 -4.54 43.10
N TRP A 35 -33.89 -3.41 42.49
CA TRP A 35 -34.93 -3.32 41.47
C TRP A 35 -34.48 -2.34 40.38
N ASP A 36 -34.22 -2.87 39.19
CA ASP A 36 -33.85 -2.07 38.03
C ASP A 36 -34.76 -2.43 36.84
N VAL A 37 -35.36 -1.40 36.26
CA VAL A 37 -36.17 -1.45 35.03
C VAL A 37 -35.41 -0.76 33.91
N THR A 38 -35.31 -1.45 32.77
CA THR A 38 -34.61 -0.93 31.60
C THR A 38 -35.40 -1.21 30.32
N PRO A 39 -36.17 -0.22 29.81
CA PRO A 39 -36.70 -0.29 28.45
C PRO A 39 -35.56 -0.43 27.43
N THR A 40 -35.76 -1.25 26.40
CA THR A 40 -34.71 -1.56 25.41
C THR A 40 -35.10 -1.11 24.01
N ALA A 41 -34.15 -1.08 23.07
CA ALA A 41 -34.41 -0.78 21.67
C ALA A 41 -35.13 -1.91 20.89
N LEU A 42 -35.43 -3.05 21.53
CA LEU A 42 -36.01 -4.21 20.85
C LEU A 42 -37.54 -4.08 20.80
N VAL A 43 -38.10 -4.10 19.60
CA VAL A 43 -39.55 -3.96 19.33
C VAL A 43 -40.02 -5.11 18.46
N SER A 44 -41.12 -5.76 18.83
CA SER A 44 -41.70 -6.89 18.09
C SER A 44 -42.63 -6.46 16.94
N HIS A 45 -43.12 -7.44 16.16
CA HIS A 45 -44.10 -7.24 15.09
C HIS A 45 -45.56 -7.25 15.57
N ASP A 46 -45.82 -7.37 16.87
CA ASP A 46 -47.15 -7.35 17.45
C ASP A 46 -47.93 -6.07 17.06
N GLN A 47 -49.26 -6.11 17.11
CA GLN A 47 -50.11 -4.94 16.92
C GLN A 47 -50.94 -4.69 18.19
N PRO A 48 -50.68 -3.59 18.93
CA PRO A 48 -49.65 -2.56 18.69
C PRO A 48 -48.21 -3.09 18.89
N PRO A 49 -47.17 -2.42 18.35
CA PRO A 49 -45.78 -2.82 18.54
C PRO A 49 -45.42 -2.92 20.02
N MET A 50 -44.74 -4.01 20.41
CA MET A 50 -44.39 -4.27 21.79
C MET A 50 -42.88 -4.12 22.00
N GLN A 51 -42.49 -3.23 22.90
CA GLN A 51 -41.11 -3.00 23.33
C GLN A 51 -40.72 -4.00 24.43
N ARG A 52 -39.52 -4.56 24.32
CA ARG A 52 -38.91 -5.36 25.39
C ARG A 52 -38.43 -4.46 26.52
N VAL A 53 -38.84 -4.79 27.74
CA VAL A 53 -38.38 -4.18 28.98
C VAL A 53 -37.68 -5.25 29.82
N ASN A 54 -36.41 -5.01 30.16
CA ASN A 54 -35.64 -5.88 31.02
C ASN A 54 -35.80 -5.45 32.48
N LEU A 55 -35.93 -6.43 33.38
CA LEU A 55 -36.08 -6.27 34.81
C LEU A 55 -34.93 -7.03 35.48
N SER A 56 -34.16 -6.36 36.34
CA SER A 56 -33.16 -7.00 37.20
C SER A 56 -33.61 -6.87 38.64
N VAL A 57 -33.86 -8.02 39.28
CA VAL A 57 -34.42 -8.07 40.64
C VAL A 57 -33.55 -8.95 41.53
N ALA A 58 -33.04 -8.39 42.62
CA ALA A 58 -32.39 -9.19 43.65
C ALA A 58 -33.35 -9.40 44.81
N CYS A 59 -33.56 -10.65 45.21
CA CYS A 59 -34.50 -11.01 46.27
C CYS A 59 -33.79 -11.73 47.43
N ASP A 60 -34.13 -11.41 48.67
CA ASP A 60 -33.61 -12.09 49.86
C ASP A 60 -34.24 -13.48 50.10
N LYS A 61 -35.42 -13.71 49.50
CA LYS A 61 -36.17 -14.97 49.45
C LYS A 61 -36.94 -15.09 48.13
N SER A 62 -37.35 -16.31 47.77
CA SER A 62 -38.19 -16.52 46.58
C SER A 62 -39.58 -15.86 46.77
N LEU A 63 -40.09 -15.26 45.70
CA LEU A 63 -41.36 -14.55 45.64
C LEU A 63 -42.24 -15.16 44.53
N GLU A 64 -43.43 -15.59 44.89
CA GLU A 64 -44.39 -16.17 43.94
C GLU A 64 -45.34 -15.08 43.39
N SER A 65 -45.82 -15.29 42.16
CA SER A 65 -46.91 -14.50 41.55
C SER A 65 -46.66 -12.98 41.53
N CYS A 66 -45.45 -12.57 41.18
CA CYS A 66 -45.11 -11.16 41.07
C CYS A 66 -45.67 -10.55 39.76
N SER A 67 -46.00 -9.26 39.78
CA SER A 67 -46.46 -8.49 38.62
C SER A 67 -45.77 -7.13 38.54
N LEU A 68 -45.56 -6.67 37.31
CA LEU A 68 -45.11 -5.32 36.99
C LEU A 68 -46.32 -4.43 36.68
N ARG A 69 -46.42 -3.27 37.33
CA ARG A 69 -47.39 -2.21 37.02
C ARG A 69 -46.66 -0.94 36.58
N VAL A 70 -47.13 -0.29 35.53
CA VAL A 70 -46.51 0.92 34.96
C VAL A 70 -47.54 2.03 34.92
N TRP A 71 -47.20 3.16 35.52
CA TRP A 71 -48.08 4.32 35.67
C TRP A 71 -47.50 5.53 34.95
N ALA A 72 -48.34 6.34 34.33
CA ALA A 72 -48.02 7.68 33.85
C ALA A 72 -48.95 8.69 34.55
N GLY A 73 -48.40 9.49 35.46
CA GLY A 73 -49.22 10.18 36.46
C GLY A 73 -50.01 9.15 37.30
N ASP A 74 -51.33 9.34 37.42
CA ASP A 74 -52.22 8.43 38.14
C ASP A 74 -52.87 7.37 37.23
N GLN A 75 -52.53 7.35 35.94
CA GLN A 75 -53.08 6.39 34.99
C GLN A 75 -52.20 5.14 34.93
N LEU A 76 -52.79 3.96 35.19
CA LEU A 76 -52.15 2.68 34.91
C LEU A 76 -52.13 2.47 33.39
N ILE A 77 -50.93 2.44 32.80
CA ILE A 77 -50.74 2.31 31.36
C ILE A 77 -50.32 0.90 30.93
N ALA A 78 -49.79 0.08 31.85
CA ALA A 78 -49.51 -1.34 31.60
C ALA A 78 -49.46 -2.17 32.88
N GLU A 79 -49.89 -3.43 32.79
CA GLU A 79 -49.73 -4.45 33.84
C GLU A 79 -49.31 -5.78 33.21
N LYS A 80 -48.31 -6.45 33.79
CA LYS A 80 -47.80 -7.73 33.29
C LYS A 80 -47.36 -8.64 34.43
N SER A 81 -47.86 -9.89 34.43
CA SER A 81 -47.34 -10.91 35.33
C SER A 81 -45.88 -11.27 34.98
N ILE A 82 -45.02 -11.30 35.98
CA ILE A 82 -43.60 -11.71 35.85
C ILE A 82 -43.33 -13.09 36.49
N GLY A 83 -44.33 -13.67 37.14
CA GLY A 83 -44.25 -15.02 37.70
C GLY A 83 -43.41 -15.11 38.98
N LYS A 84 -42.69 -16.23 39.13
CA LYS A 84 -41.83 -16.50 40.29
C LYS A 84 -40.47 -15.82 40.14
N LEU A 85 -40.01 -15.18 41.21
CA LEU A 85 -38.64 -14.72 41.38
C LEU A 85 -37.95 -15.61 42.42
N GLU A 86 -36.78 -16.14 42.12
CA GLU A 86 -36.00 -16.93 43.06
C GLU A 86 -35.23 -16.07 44.05
N LYS A 87 -34.82 -16.65 45.17
CA LYS A 87 -33.82 -16.03 46.05
C LYS A 87 -32.52 -15.78 45.26
N GLY A 88 -31.99 -14.56 45.35
CA GLY A 88 -30.80 -14.12 44.62
C GLY A 88 -31.15 -13.21 43.44
N ASP A 89 -30.26 -13.16 42.45
CA ASP A 89 -30.42 -12.33 41.25
C ASP A 89 -31.37 -13.00 40.23
N ASN A 90 -32.35 -12.23 39.78
CA ASN A 90 -33.29 -12.60 38.74
C ASN A 90 -33.18 -11.62 37.58
N HIS A 91 -33.20 -12.14 36.36
CA HIS A 91 -33.29 -11.34 35.13
C HIS A 91 -34.53 -11.79 34.37
N VAL A 92 -35.54 -10.92 34.31
CA VAL A 92 -36.80 -11.18 33.63
C VAL A 92 -36.97 -10.15 32.51
N SER A 93 -37.58 -10.54 31.39
CA SER A 93 -37.97 -9.59 30.35
C SER A 93 -39.45 -9.70 30.06
N VAL A 94 -40.10 -8.56 29.92
CA VAL A 94 -41.51 -8.45 29.51
C VAL A 94 -41.64 -7.66 28.22
N LEU A 95 -42.76 -7.84 27.53
CA LEU A 95 -43.17 -7.05 26.38
C LEU A 95 -44.31 -6.12 26.80
N LEU A 96 -44.12 -4.81 26.61
CA LEU A 96 -45.13 -3.77 26.86
C LEU A 96 -45.34 -2.92 25.59
N PRO A 97 -46.51 -2.29 25.39
CA PRO A 97 -46.73 -1.43 24.22
C PRO A 97 -45.67 -0.32 24.11
N GLU A 98 -45.11 -0.14 22.92
CA GLU A 98 -44.15 0.93 22.65
C GLU A 98 -44.77 2.32 22.93
N PRO A 99 -44.09 3.23 23.66
CA PRO A 99 -44.63 4.56 23.90
C PRO A 99 -44.50 5.42 22.63
N GLY A 100 -45.57 6.13 22.25
CA GLY A 100 -45.56 7.03 21.09
C GLY A 100 -44.82 8.35 21.30
N GLN A 101 -44.53 8.71 22.55
CA GLN A 101 -43.80 9.91 22.94
C GLN A 101 -43.06 9.67 24.26
N LYS A 102 -42.21 10.62 24.68
CA LYS A 102 -41.54 10.54 25.99
C LYS A 102 -42.57 10.63 27.12
N LEU A 103 -42.54 9.69 28.06
CA LEU A 103 -43.45 9.63 29.20
C LEU A 103 -42.67 9.59 30.52
N SER A 104 -43.06 10.39 31.50
CA SER A 104 -42.57 10.21 32.89
C SER A 104 -43.37 9.08 33.52
N THR A 105 -42.71 7.99 33.91
CA THR A 105 -43.39 6.77 34.35
C THR A 105 -42.88 6.23 35.67
N ARG A 106 -43.79 5.64 36.45
CA ARG A 106 -43.53 4.94 37.72
C ARG A 106 -43.76 3.45 37.53
N TRP A 107 -42.75 2.64 37.82
CA TRP A 107 -42.72 1.21 37.59
C TRP A 107 -42.68 0.48 38.92
N GLU A 108 -43.70 -0.31 39.19
CA GLU A 108 -43.91 -0.98 40.47
C GLU A 108 -43.80 -2.49 40.31
N LEU A 109 -42.92 -3.10 41.09
CA LEU A 109 -42.93 -4.53 41.32
C LEU A 109 -43.93 -4.82 42.46
N THR A 110 -44.94 -5.62 42.17
CA THR A 110 -46.02 -5.95 43.11
C THR A 110 -46.15 -7.45 43.31
N ARG A 111 -46.67 -7.85 44.47
CA ARG A 111 -47.18 -9.19 44.73
C ARG A 111 -48.58 -9.05 45.29
N ALA A 112 -49.58 -9.47 44.53
CA ALA A 112 -50.98 -9.05 44.73
C ALA A 112 -51.04 -7.50 44.80
N ASP A 113 -51.70 -6.93 45.82
CA ASP A 113 -51.80 -5.47 45.98
C ASP A 113 -50.64 -4.86 46.80
N THR A 114 -49.66 -5.68 47.23
CA THR A 114 -48.50 -5.18 47.96
C THR A 114 -47.40 -4.75 47.00
N LYS A 115 -47.02 -3.46 47.06
CA LYS A 115 -45.85 -2.92 46.37
C LYS A 115 -44.56 -3.39 47.07
N LEU A 116 -43.68 -4.02 46.30
CA LEU A 116 -42.40 -4.56 46.77
C LEU A 116 -41.23 -3.64 46.41
N ALA A 117 -41.25 -3.04 45.23
CA ALA A 117 -40.25 -2.07 44.80
C ALA A 117 -40.83 -1.09 43.79
N GLU A 118 -40.19 0.06 43.64
CA GLU A 118 -40.59 1.10 42.70
C GLU A 118 -39.37 1.75 42.04
N GLN A 119 -39.53 2.13 40.78
CA GLN A 119 -38.57 2.98 40.06
C GLN A 119 -39.33 4.01 39.22
N THR A 120 -38.91 5.26 39.25
CA THR A 120 -39.38 6.29 38.31
C THR A 120 -38.33 6.49 37.21
N LEU A 121 -38.74 6.52 35.95
CA LEU A 121 -37.87 6.82 34.82
C LEU A 121 -38.64 7.52 33.69
N THR A 122 -37.90 8.16 32.78
CA THR A 122 -38.49 8.65 31.53
C THR A 122 -38.51 7.50 30.52
N TRP A 123 -39.70 7.04 30.15
CA TRP A 123 -39.89 6.02 29.13
C TRP A 123 -39.91 6.71 27.76
N ILE A 124 -38.83 6.50 27.00
CA ILE A 124 -38.59 7.15 25.71
C ILE A 124 -38.96 6.16 24.58
N PRO A 125 -39.57 6.63 23.48
CA PRO A 125 -39.74 5.80 22.28
C PRO A 125 -38.39 5.20 21.83
N PRO A 126 -38.30 3.88 21.63
CA PRO A 126 -37.06 3.26 21.23
C PRO A 126 -36.61 3.76 19.86
N ARG A 127 -35.29 3.87 19.67
CA ARG A 127 -34.74 4.16 18.35
C ARG A 127 -34.95 2.93 17.43
N HIS A 128 -35.47 3.16 16.22
CA HIS A 128 -35.76 2.10 15.26
C HIS A 128 -34.52 1.77 14.44
N TRP A 129 -33.68 0.89 14.99
CA TRP A 129 -32.36 0.58 14.45
C TRP A 129 -32.39 -0.28 13.18
N THR A 130 -31.51 0.03 12.22
CA THR A 130 -31.11 -0.90 11.15
C THR A 130 -29.64 -1.26 11.28
N LEU A 131 -29.33 -2.56 11.41
CA LEU A 131 -27.97 -3.07 11.40
C LEU A 131 -27.65 -3.66 10.03
N TYR A 132 -26.84 -2.94 9.27
CA TYR A 132 -26.28 -3.39 8.01
C TYR A 132 -25.08 -4.28 8.27
N VAL A 133 -25.09 -5.51 7.78
CA VAL A 133 -24.08 -6.52 8.09
C VAL A 133 -23.31 -6.89 6.83
N ILE A 134 -22.01 -6.59 6.84
CA ILE A 134 -21.08 -6.97 5.79
C ILE A 134 -20.78 -8.46 5.93
N LYS A 135 -21.10 -9.21 4.87
CA LYS A 135 -20.60 -10.57 4.63
C LYS A 135 -19.56 -10.50 3.51
N SER A 136 -18.37 -10.99 3.83
CA SER A 136 -17.20 -11.02 2.95
C SER A 136 -16.31 -12.17 3.42
N SER A 137 -15.08 -12.19 2.94
CA SER A 137 -14.01 -13.03 3.43
C SER A 137 -12.73 -12.19 3.37
N HIS A 138 -12.01 -12.09 4.48
CA HIS A 138 -10.78 -11.30 4.54
C HIS A 138 -9.61 -12.16 4.06
N VAL A 139 -8.70 -11.63 3.25
CA VAL A 139 -7.51 -12.37 2.80
C VAL A 139 -6.28 -11.50 3.00
N ASP A 140 -5.44 -11.91 3.94
CA ASP A 140 -4.09 -11.39 4.16
C ASP A 140 -3.12 -11.96 3.11
N ILE A 141 -2.77 -11.19 2.08
CA ILE A 141 -2.05 -11.70 0.90
C ILE A 141 -0.63 -12.18 1.24
N GLY A 142 -0.45 -13.49 1.37
CA GLY A 142 0.80 -14.16 1.72
C GLY A 142 0.99 -14.47 3.21
N LEU A 143 0.10 -14.03 4.11
CA LEU A 143 0.32 -14.20 5.56
C LEU A 143 -0.01 -15.62 6.04
N HIS A 144 -1.20 -16.11 5.73
CA HIS A 144 -1.70 -17.41 6.18
C HIS A 144 -1.43 -18.51 5.16
N ASP A 145 -1.47 -18.18 3.88
CA ASP A 145 -1.28 -19.07 2.75
C ASP A 145 -0.57 -18.32 1.60
N PRO A 146 0.16 -19.01 0.70
CA PRO A 146 0.80 -18.38 -0.44
C PRO A 146 -0.21 -17.75 -1.41
N GLN A 147 0.23 -16.72 -2.14
CA GLN A 147 -0.62 -15.87 -2.96
C GLN A 147 -1.36 -16.62 -4.07
N TYR A 148 -0.75 -17.67 -4.65
CA TYR A 148 -1.40 -18.50 -5.68
C TYR A 148 -2.59 -19.29 -5.13
N LYS A 149 -2.55 -19.69 -3.86
CA LYS A 149 -3.65 -20.43 -3.21
C LYS A 149 -4.77 -19.47 -2.85
N GLN A 150 -4.41 -18.32 -2.31
CA GLN A 150 -5.37 -17.27 -1.95
C GLN A 150 -6.10 -16.69 -3.15
N ARG A 151 -5.42 -16.52 -4.29
CA ARG A 151 -6.07 -16.17 -5.56
C ARG A 151 -7.18 -17.16 -5.91
N ARG A 152 -6.85 -18.45 -5.90
CA ARG A 152 -7.84 -19.51 -6.21
C ARG A 152 -9.03 -19.43 -5.25
N MET A 153 -8.77 -19.28 -3.95
CA MET A 153 -9.81 -19.14 -2.93
C MET A 153 -10.72 -17.94 -3.21
N ALA A 154 -10.15 -16.77 -3.52
CA ALA A 154 -10.91 -15.56 -3.83
C ALA A 154 -11.88 -15.77 -5.01
N VAL A 155 -11.41 -16.43 -6.08
CA VAL A 155 -12.24 -16.73 -7.26
C VAL A 155 -13.33 -17.76 -6.93
N ASP A 156 -12.97 -18.85 -6.26
CA ASP A 156 -13.91 -19.91 -5.89
C ASP A 156 -15.00 -19.40 -4.91
N TYR A 157 -14.67 -18.42 -4.05
CA TYR A 157 -15.62 -17.79 -3.13
C TYR A 157 -16.63 -16.88 -3.84
N ILE A 158 -16.26 -16.20 -4.92
CA ILE A 158 -17.23 -15.41 -5.71
C ILE A 158 -18.30 -16.34 -6.30
N ASP A 159 -17.88 -17.50 -6.84
CA ASP A 159 -18.82 -18.49 -7.39
C ASP A 159 -19.76 -19.06 -6.32
N GLN A 160 -19.23 -19.40 -5.15
CA GLN A 160 -20.04 -19.92 -4.03
C GLN A 160 -20.99 -18.87 -3.48
N ALA A 161 -20.54 -17.62 -3.29
CA ALA A 161 -21.39 -16.54 -2.82
C ALA A 161 -22.57 -16.28 -3.78
N ARG A 162 -22.32 -16.39 -5.10
CA ARG A 162 -23.34 -16.24 -6.13
C ARG A 162 -24.47 -17.26 -5.95
N GLU A 163 -24.11 -18.52 -5.74
CA GLU A 163 -25.08 -19.61 -5.51
C GLU A 163 -25.91 -19.36 -4.24
N LEU A 164 -25.30 -18.83 -3.17
CA LEU A 164 -26.03 -18.50 -1.94
C LEU A 164 -26.99 -17.33 -2.12
N VAL A 165 -26.66 -16.34 -2.96
CA VAL A 165 -27.60 -15.27 -3.33
C VAL A 165 -28.81 -15.87 -4.04
N ASP A 166 -28.59 -16.72 -5.05
CA ASP A 166 -29.66 -17.35 -5.83
C ASP A 166 -30.58 -18.19 -4.91
N ASN A 167 -29.99 -18.98 -4.01
CA ASN A 167 -30.71 -19.85 -3.07
C ASN A 167 -31.54 -19.11 -2.01
N THR A 168 -31.36 -17.79 -1.86
CA THR A 168 -32.11 -16.97 -0.89
C THR A 168 -32.99 -15.91 -1.55
N ALA A 169 -33.17 -15.97 -2.87
CA ALA A 169 -33.93 -14.96 -3.62
C ALA A 169 -35.41 -14.86 -3.20
N ASP A 170 -36.01 -15.94 -2.71
CA ASP A 170 -37.40 -16.01 -2.24
C ASP A 170 -37.58 -15.59 -0.76
N TRP A 171 -36.49 -15.31 -0.04
CA TRP A 171 -36.56 -14.86 1.35
C TRP A 171 -37.02 -13.38 1.44
N PRO A 172 -37.55 -12.96 2.62
CA PRO A 172 -37.80 -11.54 2.89
C PRO A 172 -36.55 -10.69 2.60
N ASP A 173 -36.73 -9.52 1.98
CA ASP A 173 -35.62 -8.76 1.39
C ASP A 173 -34.47 -8.43 2.37
N ALA A 174 -34.80 -8.08 3.62
CA ALA A 174 -33.81 -7.81 4.67
C ALA A 174 -32.99 -9.06 5.05
N SER A 175 -33.52 -10.26 4.84
CA SER A 175 -32.91 -11.52 5.25
C SER A 175 -32.19 -12.25 4.12
N ARG A 176 -32.23 -11.75 2.87
CA ARG A 176 -31.52 -12.36 1.73
C ARG A 176 -30.00 -12.39 1.95
N TYR A 177 -29.32 -13.34 1.33
CA TYR A 177 -27.85 -13.33 1.28
C TYR A 177 -27.39 -12.21 0.32
N ARG A 178 -26.40 -11.42 0.77
CA ARG A 178 -25.68 -10.44 -0.04
C ARG A 178 -24.20 -10.53 0.32
N TYR A 179 -23.32 -10.20 -0.62
CA TYR A 179 -21.90 -10.45 -0.47
C TYR A 179 -21.05 -9.29 -0.98
N ILE A 180 -19.97 -9.02 -0.26
CA ILE A 180 -19.01 -7.98 -0.60
C ILE A 180 -17.71 -8.64 -1.04
N ILE A 181 -17.23 -8.26 -2.22
CA ILE A 181 -15.87 -8.57 -2.69
C ILE A 181 -14.97 -7.47 -2.14
N GLU A 182 -14.09 -7.80 -1.20
CA GLU A 182 -13.42 -6.79 -0.36
C GLU A 182 -12.57 -5.77 -1.13
N GLY A 183 -11.95 -6.17 -2.25
CA GLY A 183 -11.12 -5.27 -3.06
C GLY A 183 -10.74 -5.82 -4.43
N MET A 184 -10.03 -5.01 -5.21
CA MET A 184 -9.69 -5.30 -6.59
C MET A 184 -8.72 -6.46 -6.79
N TRP A 185 -7.88 -6.80 -5.81
CA TRP A 185 -7.04 -7.99 -5.96
C TRP A 185 -7.89 -9.26 -6.16
N TRP A 186 -9.07 -9.34 -5.52
CA TRP A 186 -9.98 -10.46 -5.71
C TRP A 186 -10.66 -10.37 -7.07
N TRP A 187 -11.27 -9.22 -7.35
CA TRP A 187 -12.06 -9.01 -8.55
C TRP A 187 -11.22 -9.16 -9.83
N SER A 188 -10.02 -8.57 -9.89
CA SER A 188 -9.14 -8.59 -11.06
C SER A 188 -8.60 -9.98 -11.41
N ASN A 189 -8.67 -10.94 -10.49
CA ASN A 189 -8.31 -12.33 -10.76
C ASN A 189 -9.48 -13.14 -11.34
N TYR A 190 -10.73 -12.80 -11.02
CA TYR A 190 -11.91 -13.51 -11.49
C TYR A 190 -12.04 -13.61 -13.03
N PRO A 191 -11.97 -12.51 -13.81
CA PRO A 191 -12.09 -12.59 -15.26
C PRO A 191 -10.90 -13.32 -15.91
N LYS A 192 -9.75 -13.38 -15.24
CA LYS A 192 -8.56 -14.12 -15.72
C LYS A 192 -8.71 -15.64 -15.51
N ASP A 193 -9.43 -16.06 -14.47
CA ASP A 193 -9.57 -17.47 -14.08
C ASP A 193 -10.92 -18.09 -14.53
N ARG A 194 -11.93 -17.28 -14.88
CA ARG A 194 -13.28 -17.73 -15.30
C ARG A 194 -13.74 -17.26 -16.69
N SER A 195 -13.10 -16.25 -17.28
CA SER A 195 -13.51 -15.44 -18.45
C SER A 195 -14.14 -14.09 -18.11
N GLU A 196 -13.99 -13.14 -19.03
CA GLU A 196 -14.61 -11.83 -18.93
C GLU A 196 -16.13 -11.89 -18.99
N GLN A 197 -16.71 -12.84 -19.75
CA GLN A 197 -18.16 -13.03 -19.80
C GLN A 197 -18.72 -13.44 -18.44
N ALA A 198 -18.08 -14.37 -17.74
CA ALA A 198 -18.48 -14.75 -16.39
C ALA A 198 -18.44 -13.53 -15.44
N ALA A 199 -17.42 -12.68 -15.54
CA ALA A 199 -17.35 -11.44 -14.77
C ALA A 199 -18.47 -10.45 -15.13
N ARG A 200 -18.79 -10.28 -16.42
CA ARG A 200 -19.93 -9.45 -16.87
C ARG A 200 -21.26 -9.98 -16.32
N ASP A 201 -21.44 -11.29 -16.24
CA ASP A 201 -22.62 -11.91 -15.66
C ASP A 201 -22.72 -11.66 -14.15
N ILE A 202 -21.60 -11.65 -13.42
CA ILE A 202 -21.57 -11.26 -12.00
C ILE A 202 -22.02 -9.80 -11.84
N VAL A 203 -21.45 -8.90 -12.65
CA VAL A 203 -21.79 -7.48 -12.59
C VAL A 203 -23.26 -7.23 -12.91
N GLY A 204 -23.73 -7.73 -14.06
CA GLY A 204 -25.08 -7.44 -14.55
C GLY A 204 -26.18 -8.07 -13.71
N ARG A 205 -25.97 -9.29 -13.18
CA ARG A 205 -27.01 -10.00 -12.44
C ARG A 205 -27.00 -9.73 -10.93
N TYR A 206 -25.84 -9.41 -10.35
CA TYR A 206 -25.70 -9.30 -8.89
C TYR A 206 -25.26 -7.91 -8.46
N VAL A 207 -24.23 -7.33 -9.08
CA VAL A 207 -23.72 -6.00 -8.66
C VAL A 207 -24.73 -4.89 -8.96
N GLN A 208 -25.22 -4.81 -10.20
CA GLN A 208 -26.21 -3.80 -10.60
C GLN A 208 -27.55 -3.91 -9.88
N LYS A 209 -27.82 -5.04 -9.20
CA LYS A 209 -29.03 -5.26 -8.41
C LYS A 209 -28.84 -5.03 -6.90
N GLY A 210 -27.66 -4.59 -6.47
CA GLY A 210 -27.34 -4.39 -5.05
C GLY A 210 -27.33 -5.70 -4.24
N LEU A 211 -26.98 -6.82 -4.88
CA LEU A 211 -26.80 -8.11 -4.23
C LEU A 211 -25.33 -8.38 -3.93
N PHE A 212 -24.44 -7.90 -4.82
CA PHE A 212 -22.99 -7.87 -4.66
C PHE A 212 -22.48 -6.43 -4.72
N ASP A 213 -21.36 -6.16 -4.06
CA ASP A 213 -20.55 -4.97 -4.38
C ASP A 213 -19.06 -5.29 -4.34
N ILE A 214 -18.25 -4.44 -4.98
CA ILE A 214 -16.80 -4.58 -5.07
C ILE A 214 -16.16 -3.36 -4.40
N GLY A 215 -15.39 -3.58 -3.34
CA GLY A 215 -14.66 -2.52 -2.66
C GLY A 215 -13.66 -1.83 -3.60
N ALA A 216 -13.66 -0.50 -3.58
CA ALA A 216 -12.82 0.32 -4.47
C ALA A 216 -11.33 0.40 -4.07
N SER A 217 -10.89 -0.35 -3.06
CA SER A 217 -9.48 -0.50 -2.68
C SER A 217 -8.79 -1.59 -3.52
N HIS A 218 -7.46 -1.56 -3.59
CA HIS A 218 -6.72 -2.69 -4.14
C HIS A 218 -6.84 -3.92 -3.22
N SER A 219 -6.40 -3.77 -1.98
CA SER A 219 -6.52 -4.72 -0.86
C SER A 219 -6.25 -3.96 0.45
N GLY A 220 -6.05 -4.65 1.58
CA GLY A 220 -5.60 -4.02 2.84
C GLY A 220 -4.13 -3.58 2.75
N ASN A 221 -3.82 -2.49 2.06
CA ASN A 221 -2.44 -2.07 1.83
C ASN A 221 -1.85 -1.22 2.97
N HIS A 222 -0.53 -1.34 3.19
CA HIS A 222 0.28 -0.39 3.95
C HIS A 222 0.41 0.93 3.19
N THR A 223 -0.65 1.74 3.21
CA THR A 223 -0.74 2.98 2.42
C THR A 223 0.39 3.98 2.70
N GLN A 224 1.01 3.93 3.87
CA GLN A 224 2.14 4.77 4.28
C GLN A 224 3.48 4.43 3.59
N VAL A 225 3.61 3.26 2.95
CA VAL A 225 4.82 2.91 2.19
C VAL A 225 4.69 3.18 0.69
N TYR A 226 3.52 3.60 0.21
CA TYR A 226 3.35 3.99 -1.19
C TYR A 226 4.28 5.17 -1.53
N GLY A 227 4.94 5.08 -2.69
CA GLY A 227 5.51 6.26 -3.34
C GLY A 227 4.43 7.27 -3.73
N LEU A 228 4.82 8.51 -4.06
CA LEU A 228 3.87 9.57 -4.41
C LEU A 228 2.99 9.22 -5.63
N GLU A 229 3.63 8.77 -6.72
CA GLU A 229 2.90 8.34 -7.92
C GLU A 229 2.21 6.98 -7.70
N GLU A 230 2.77 6.10 -6.89
CA GLU A 230 2.15 4.82 -6.53
C GLU A 230 0.80 5.00 -5.81
N LEU A 231 0.73 5.96 -4.87
CA LEU A 231 -0.52 6.33 -4.20
C LEU A 231 -1.58 6.82 -5.21
N CYS A 232 -1.13 7.49 -6.27
CA CYS A 232 -2.04 7.91 -7.32
C CYS A 232 -2.46 6.71 -8.20
N ARG A 233 -1.53 5.80 -8.50
CA ARG A 233 -1.83 4.57 -9.26
C ARG A 233 -2.74 3.60 -8.53
N SER A 234 -2.66 3.52 -7.21
CA SER A 234 -3.56 2.67 -6.43
C SER A 234 -5.03 3.10 -6.54
N ALA A 235 -5.32 4.35 -6.92
CA ALA A 235 -6.68 4.85 -7.18
C ALA A 235 -7.21 4.50 -8.59
N TYR A 236 -6.39 3.94 -9.48
CA TYR A 236 -6.86 3.52 -10.82
C TYR A 236 -7.80 2.32 -10.77
N THR A 237 -7.90 1.63 -9.62
CA THR A 237 -8.96 0.66 -9.33
C THR A 237 -10.35 1.21 -9.61
N LEU A 238 -10.62 2.47 -9.22
CA LEU A 238 -11.89 3.15 -9.47
C LEU A 238 -12.16 3.33 -10.96
N ARG A 239 -11.10 3.61 -11.73
CA ARG A 239 -11.20 3.78 -13.18
C ARG A 239 -11.59 2.48 -13.84
N ASP A 240 -10.97 1.36 -13.49
CA ASP A 240 -11.31 0.05 -14.04
C ASP A 240 -12.77 -0.32 -13.72
N LEU A 241 -13.17 -0.21 -12.46
CA LEU A 241 -14.53 -0.46 -12.02
C LEU A 241 -15.58 0.38 -12.79
N ARG A 242 -15.36 1.70 -12.91
CA ARG A 242 -16.32 2.60 -13.57
C ARG A 242 -16.31 2.47 -15.08
N GLN A 243 -15.15 2.35 -15.71
CA GLN A 243 -15.03 2.38 -17.17
C GLN A 243 -15.25 1.02 -17.80
N ARG A 244 -14.64 -0.04 -17.25
CA ARG A 244 -14.74 -1.39 -17.80
C ARG A 244 -15.97 -2.12 -17.28
N TRP A 245 -16.16 -2.12 -15.97
CA TRP A 245 -17.22 -2.89 -15.32
C TRP A 245 -18.53 -2.12 -15.11
N LYS A 246 -18.55 -0.80 -15.33
CA LYS A 246 -19.73 0.06 -15.15
C LYS A 246 -20.32 -0.03 -13.74
N THR A 247 -19.46 -0.19 -12.73
CA THR A 247 -19.86 -0.16 -11.31
C THR A 247 -19.64 1.24 -10.73
N PRO A 248 -20.40 1.68 -9.71
CA PRO A 248 -20.25 3.01 -9.13
C PRO A 248 -18.87 3.25 -8.49
N ALA A 249 -18.37 2.27 -7.74
CA ALA A 249 -17.08 2.31 -7.05
C ALA A 249 -16.91 3.52 -6.09
N ASP A 250 -17.98 3.87 -5.37
CA ASP A 250 -18.00 5.04 -4.48
C ASP A 250 -17.44 4.77 -3.08
N THR A 251 -17.33 3.49 -2.69
CA THR A 251 -16.93 3.07 -1.34
C THR A 251 -15.72 2.14 -1.39
N MET A 252 -14.69 2.45 -0.61
CA MET A 252 -13.53 1.57 -0.39
C MET A 252 -13.60 0.92 0.99
N ILE A 253 -12.98 -0.26 1.11
CA ILE A 253 -12.85 -0.97 2.40
C ILE A 253 -11.37 -1.05 2.75
N MET A 254 -11.04 -0.61 3.96
CA MET A 254 -9.76 -0.89 4.61
C MET A 254 -10.03 -1.80 5.80
N ALA A 255 -9.84 -3.10 5.59
CA ALA A 255 -9.98 -4.11 6.63
C ALA A 255 -8.61 -4.54 7.17
N ASP A 256 -8.59 -4.87 8.46
CA ASP A 256 -7.46 -5.38 9.24
C ASP A 256 -6.31 -4.38 9.46
N ASN A 257 -5.93 -3.60 8.45
CA ASN A 257 -4.90 -2.59 8.63
C ASN A 257 -5.31 -1.55 9.69
N ASN A 258 -4.44 -1.30 10.68
CA ASN A 258 -4.72 -0.49 11.85
C ASN A 258 -4.38 1.00 11.67
N GLY A 259 -4.16 1.45 10.45
CA GLY A 259 -3.96 2.85 10.12
C GLY A 259 -3.97 3.10 8.62
N ILE A 260 -4.11 4.36 8.25
CA ILE A 260 -4.24 4.83 6.87
C ILE A 260 -3.54 6.18 6.76
N THR A 261 -2.69 6.33 5.76
CA THR A 261 -1.92 7.56 5.54
C THR A 261 -2.83 8.75 5.18
N TRP A 262 -2.62 9.92 5.78
CA TRP A 262 -3.42 11.13 5.52
C TRP A 262 -3.50 11.55 4.03
N PRO A 263 -2.41 11.51 3.23
CA PRO A 263 -2.44 11.86 1.80
C PRO A 263 -3.44 11.06 0.95
N LEU A 264 -3.86 9.87 1.41
CA LEU A 264 -4.85 9.05 0.72
C LEU A 264 -6.13 9.82 0.45
N VAL A 265 -6.56 10.67 1.39
CA VAL A 265 -7.80 11.44 1.27
C VAL A 265 -7.78 12.32 0.03
N THR A 266 -6.70 13.10 -0.17
CA THR A 266 -6.58 14.01 -1.31
C THR A 266 -6.56 13.25 -2.64
N ALA A 267 -5.78 12.18 -2.73
CA ALA A 267 -5.65 11.39 -3.96
C ALA A 267 -6.97 10.70 -4.34
N TYR A 268 -7.60 10.01 -3.38
CA TYR A 268 -8.80 9.23 -3.66
C TYR A 268 -10.05 10.10 -3.82
N ALA A 269 -10.17 11.22 -3.09
CA ALA A 269 -11.26 12.17 -3.33
C ALA A 269 -11.16 12.79 -4.73
N ASP A 270 -9.95 13.14 -5.21
CA ASP A 270 -9.78 13.66 -6.57
C ASP A 270 -10.11 12.60 -7.64
N ALA A 271 -9.80 11.33 -7.38
CA ALA A 271 -10.23 10.18 -8.18
C ALA A 271 -11.75 9.91 -8.12
N GLY A 272 -12.47 10.59 -7.22
CA GLY A 272 -13.92 10.55 -7.08
C GLY A 272 -14.44 9.50 -6.09
N LEU A 273 -13.61 9.00 -5.18
CA LEU A 273 -14.09 8.18 -4.06
C LEU A 273 -14.90 9.04 -3.08
N LYS A 274 -15.99 8.51 -2.52
CA LYS A 274 -16.84 9.23 -1.57
C LYS A 274 -16.71 8.70 -0.14
N ASN A 275 -16.66 7.37 0.00
CA ASN A 275 -16.79 6.69 1.29
C ASN A 275 -15.61 5.75 1.58
N LEU A 276 -15.29 5.61 2.87
CA LEU A 276 -14.30 4.67 3.38
C LEU A 276 -14.90 3.92 4.57
N ILE A 277 -14.93 2.59 4.49
CA ILE A 277 -15.19 1.72 5.62
C ILE A 277 -13.84 1.34 6.23
N PHE A 278 -13.62 1.72 7.49
CA PHE A 278 -12.40 1.42 8.23
C PHE A 278 -12.69 0.36 9.29
N LEU A 279 -12.18 -0.85 9.07
CA LEU A 279 -12.36 -2.02 9.93
C LEU A 279 -11.01 -2.49 10.48
N PRO A 280 -10.30 -1.66 11.28
CA PRO A 280 -8.96 -1.99 11.73
C PRO A 280 -8.93 -3.22 12.64
N ASN A 281 -7.76 -3.82 12.73
CA ASN A 281 -7.45 -4.77 13.77
C ASN A 281 -7.14 -4.05 15.08
N ALA A 282 -8.06 -4.15 16.05
CA ALA A 282 -7.91 -3.55 17.36
C ALA A 282 -7.05 -4.38 18.35
N TRP A 283 -6.25 -5.34 17.87
CA TRP A 283 -5.42 -6.19 18.73
C TRP A 283 -4.45 -5.37 19.61
N ASN A 284 -4.75 -5.32 20.92
CA ASN A 284 -3.97 -4.69 22.01
C ASN A 284 -4.43 -5.35 23.35
N PRO A 285 -3.62 -5.67 24.42
CA PRO A 285 -2.35 -5.08 24.85
C PRO A 285 -1.40 -5.98 25.74
N LYS A 286 -1.01 -7.21 25.39
CA LYS A 286 -0.06 -8.01 26.23
C LYS A 286 1.29 -8.36 25.62
N THR A 287 1.51 -8.03 24.35
CA THR A 287 2.75 -8.34 23.65
C THR A 287 3.45 -7.07 23.17
N ILE A 288 4.77 -7.16 23.21
CA ILE A 288 5.73 -6.17 22.71
C ILE A 288 5.39 -5.89 21.25
N GLY A 289 5.24 -4.60 20.91
CA GLY A 289 4.90 -4.06 19.58
C GLY A 289 3.43 -4.13 19.13
N SER A 290 2.48 -4.32 20.05
CA SER A 290 1.06 -3.99 19.79
C SER A 290 0.88 -2.51 19.40
N SER A 291 -0.18 -2.21 18.65
CA SER A 291 -0.51 -0.87 18.15
C SER A 291 -1.71 -0.28 18.88
N ARG A 292 -1.69 1.02 19.20
CA ARG A 292 -2.89 1.73 19.63
C ARG A 292 -3.77 2.03 18.40
N ILE A 293 -5.05 1.64 18.47
CA ILE A 293 -6.09 2.11 17.57
C ILE A 293 -7.39 2.33 18.36
N ASP A 294 -7.84 3.58 18.51
CA ASP A 294 -9.01 3.96 19.30
C ASP A 294 -10.26 4.04 18.42
N VAL A 295 -10.90 2.89 18.23
CA VAL A 295 -12.18 2.72 17.54
C VAL A 295 -13.17 1.92 18.39
N GLY A 296 -12.99 1.93 19.72
CA GLY A 296 -13.82 1.16 20.66
C GLY A 296 -15.26 1.66 20.72
N TRP A 297 -16.19 0.80 21.16
CA TRP A 297 -17.62 1.13 21.28
C TRP A 297 -17.93 2.33 22.19
N ASP A 298 -17.03 2.61 23.14
CA ASP A 298 -17.10 3.71 24.10
C ASP A 298 -16.08 4.82 23.80
N SER A 299 -15.46 4.80 22.61
CA SER A 299 -14.48 5.80 22.18
C SER A 299 -15.04 7.22 22.31
N LYS A 300 -14.13 8.16 22.56
CA LYS A 300 -14.45 9.60 22.50
C LYS A 300 -14.40 10.13 21.08
N LEU A 301 -13.76 9.39 20.16
CA LEU A 301 -13.69 9.75 18.75
C LEU A 301 -14.99 9.32 18.04
N PRO A 302 -15.45 10.09 17.03
CA PRO A 302 -16.65 9.73 16.29
C PRO A 302 -16.41 8.50 15.41
N HIS A 303 -17.38 7.59 15.39
CA HIS A 303 -17.36 6.44 14.46
C HIS A 303 -17.69 6.82 13.01
N ILE A 304 -18.36 7.94 12.80
CA ILE A 304 -18.62 8.50 11.46
C ILE A 304 -18.13 9.93 11.43
N PHE A 305 -17.28 10.26 10.46
CA PHE A 305 -16.72 11.59 10.30
C PHE A 305 -16.31 11.86 8.86
N TYR A 306 -16.33 13.12 8.44
CA TYR A 306 -15.62 13.54 7.24
C TYR A 306 -14.13 13.62 7.54
N TRP A 307 -13.33 12.78 6.91
CA TRP A 307 -11.88 12.90 6.97
C TRP A 307 -11.43 13.89 5.91
N GLN A 308 -10.92 15.04 6.34
CA GLN A 308 -10.49 16.11 5.45
C GLN A 308 -9.01 15.99 5.13
N GLY A 309 -8.67 16.08 3.85
CA GLY A 309 -7.31 16.00 3.35
C GLY A 309 -6.47 17.21 3.72
N ALA A 310 -5.15 17.10 3.54
CA ALA A 310 -4.21 18.17 3.80
C ALA A 310 -4.38 19.38 2.85
N ASP A 311 -5.11 19.21 1.74
CA ASP A 311 -5.50 20.29 0.82
C ASP A 311 -6.65 21.17 1.33
N ALA A 312 -7.16 20.86 2.53
CA ALA A 312 -8.31 21.50 3.19
C ALA A 312 -9.63 21.48 2.39
N LYS A 313 -9.69 20.82 1.22
CA LYS A 313 -10.87 20.78 0.35
C LYS A 313 -11.40 19.37 0.17
N SER A 314 -10.51 18.41 -0.06
CA SER A 314 -10.84 17.02 -0.25
C SER A 314 -11.39 16.42 1.04
N ARG A 315 -12.45 15.63 0.93
CA ARG A 315 -13.02 14.88 2.06
C ARG A 315 -13.56 13.54 1.62
N ILE A 316 -13.44 12.56 2.49
CA ILE A 316 -14.04 11.23 2.36
C ILE A 316 -14.87 10.99 3.62
N LEU A 317 -16.09 10.46 3.48
CA LEU A 317 -16.91 10.08 4.62
C LEU A 317 -16.43 8.72 5.15
N VAL A 318 -15.93 8.70 6.37
CA VAL A 318 -15.34 7.51 7.00
C VAL A 318 -16.33 6.91 7.99
N TRP A 319 -16.48 5.59 7.95
CA TRP A 319 -17.19 4.81 8.96
C TRP A 319 -16.21 3.83 9.62
N ALA A 320 -15.78 4.16 10.84
CA ALA A 320 -14.84 3.39 11.64
C ALA A 320 -15.56 2.40 12.56
N ASN A 321 -15.15 1.13 12.51
CA ASN A 321 -15.68 0.07 13.36
C ASN A 321 -14.61 -0.50 14.29
N PRO A 322 -15.01 -1.06 15.45
CA PRO A 322 -14.05 -1.61 16.42
C PRO A 322 -13.21 -2.80 15.92
N HIS A 323 -13.74 -3.62 15.02
CA HIS A 323 -13.03 -4.82 14.54
C HIS A 323 -13.69 -5.45 13.30
N TYR A 324 -12.92 -5.81 12.27
CA TYR A 324 -13.45 -6.49 11.07
C TYR A 324 -14.09 -7.87 11.36
N HIS A 325 -13.42 -8.79 12.07
CA HIS A 325 -13.99 -10.13 12.30
C HIS A 325 -14.99 -10.26 13.46
N GLY A 326 -15.02 -9.27 14.36
CA GLY A 326 -15.51 -9.44 15.74
C GLY A 326 -16.66 -8.52 16.14
N SER A 327 -16.95 -7.47 15.37
CA SER A 327 -17.90 -6.43 15.78
C SER A 327 -19.32 -6.97 16.02
N ALA A 328 -19.77 -7.92 15.21
CA ALA A 328 -21.08 -8.55 15.36
C ALA A 328 -21.26 -9.31 16.69
N ARG A 329 -20.18 -9.82 17.30
CA ARG A 329 -20.24 -10.59 18.55
C ARG A 329 -20.71 -9.75 19.73
N ALA A 330 -20.44 -8.44 19.71
CA ALA A 330 -20.92 -7.53 20.74
C ALA A 330 -22.46 -7.49 20.81
N PHE A 331 -23.14 -7.80 19.69
CA PHE A 331 -24.59 -7.91 19.59
C PHE A 331 -25.12 -9.33 19.83
N GLY A 332 -24.26 -10.28 20.20
CA GLY A 332 -24.60 -11.70 20.35
C GLY A 332 -24.58 -12.52 19.05
N LEU A 333 -24.18 -11.93 17.93
CA LEU A 333 -24.19 -12.57 16.60
C LEU A 333 -22.89 -13.36 16.36
N ASN A 334 -22.78 -14.57 16.91
CA ASN A 334 -21.55 -15.39 16.95
C ASN A 334 -21.32 -16.30 15.71
N THR A 335 -21.86 -15.92 14.56
CA THR A 335 -21.99 -16.77 13.35
C THR A 335 -20.69 -17.10 12.62
N THR A 336 -19.55 -16.49 13.00
CA THR A 336 -18.22 -16.71 12.38
C THR A 336 -17.41 -17.84 13.02
N ARG A 337 -17.76 -18.29 14.23
CA ARG A 337 -16.99 -19.30 14.99
C ARG A 337 -17.60 -20.69 15.02
N GLU A 338 -18.87 -20.81 14.68
CA GLU A 338 -19.62 -22.04 14.88
C GLU A 338 -19.49 -22.97 13.67
N LYS A 339 -19.34 -24.27 13.94
CA LYS A 339 -19.36 -25.30 12.90
C LYS A 339 -20.81 -25.69 12.64
N PRO A 340 -21.23 -25.89 11.38
CA PRO A 340 -22.60 -26.33 11.08
C PRO A 340 -22.93 -27.70 11.71
N PRO A 341 -24.19 -27.98 12.07
CA PRO A 341 -25.34 -27.05 12.05
C PRO A 341 -25.35 -26.10 13.26
N PHE A 342 -25.82 -24.86 13.05
CA PHE A 342 -25.92 -23.83 14.08
C PHE A 342 -27.38 -23.67 14.56
N ASP A 343 -27.64 -23.89 15.84
CA ASP A 343 -28.95 -23.64 16.44
C ASP A 343 -29.11 -22.15 16.83
N VAL A 344 -30.02 -21.44 16.17
CA VAL A 344 -30.26 -20.01 16.44
C VAL A 344 -30.99 -19.83 17.78
N ASN A 345 -30.28 -19.36 18.80
CA ASN A 345 -30.87 -19.04 20.12
C ASN A 345 -31.16 -17.54 20.28
N LEU A 346 -32.36 -17.10 19.90
CA LEU A 346 -32.77 -15.69 19.97
C LEU A 346 -32.80 -15.14 21.41
N GLU A 347 -33.11 -15.97 22.40
CA GLU A 347 -33.15 -15.55 23.81
C GLU A 347 -31.75 -15.30 24.39
N ALA A 348 -30.71 -15.93 23.82
CA ALA A 348 -29.31 -15.62 24.14
C ALA A 348 -28.81 -14.34 23.44
N ILE A 349 -29.34 -14.02 22.26
CA ILE A 349 -28.95 -12.85 21.46
C ILE A 349 -29.62 -11.57 22.02
N ALA A 350 -30.90 -11.62 22.34
CA ALA A 350 -31.69 -10.42 22.68
C ALA A 350 -31.11 -9.57 23.83
N PRO A 351 -30.64 -10.15 24.97
CA PRO A 351 -30.02 -9.36 26.03
C PRO A 351 -28.73 -8.67 25.60
N GLN A 352 -27.91 -9.33 24.77
CA GLN A 352 -26.65 -8.78 24.27
C GLN A 352 -26.90 -7.66 23.27
N MET A 353 -27.82 -7.88 22.32
CA MET A 353 -28.29 -6.86 21.38
C MET A 353 -28.79 -5.62 22.11
N ALA A 354 -29.69 -5.79 23.09
CA ALA A 354 -30.24 -4.68 23.87
C ALA A 354 -29.15 -3.89 24.61
N ARG A 355 -28.21 -4.59 25.26
CA ARG A 355 -27.08 -3.97 25.96
C ARG A 355 -26.19 -3.18 25.01
N GLN A 356 -25.85 -3.77 23.87
CA GLN A 356 -24.93 -3.15 22.91
C GLN A 356 -25.55 -1.93 22.22
N LEU A 357 -26.84 -1.98 21.89
CA LEU A 357 -27.56 -0.83 21.34
C LEU A 357 -27.65 0.30 22.38
N ALA A 358 -27.92 0.00 23.65
CA ALA A 358 -27.92 1.02 24.70
C ALA A 358 -26.54 1.70 24.85
N LEU A 359 -25.45 0.93 24.72
CA LEU A 359 -24.09 1.49 24.71
C LEU A 359 -23.89 2.43 23.52
N LEU A 360 -24.28 2.02 22.32
CA LEU A 360 -24.21 2.86 21.12
C LEU A 360 -25.07 4.12 21.26
N GLU A 361 -26.33 4.01 21.70
CA GLU A 361 -27.26 5.14 21.86
C GLU A 361 -26.71 6.24 22.77
N SER A 362 -25.83 5.89 23.72
CA SER A 362 -25.23 6.85 24.65
C SER A 362 -24.28 7.87 23.98
N ARG A 363 -23.77 7.58 22.77
CA ARG A 363 -22.77 8.42 22.07
C ARG A 363 -23.01 8.58 20.58
N TYR A 364 -23.61 7.58 19.96
CA TYR A 364 -23.85 7.53 18.52
C TYR A 364 -25.27 8.06 18.24
N PRO A 365 -25.43 9.19 17.53
CA PRO A 365 -26.72 9.85 17.39
C PRO A 365 -27.63 9.23 16.32
N TYR A 366 -27.11 8.36 15.45
CA TYR A 366 -27.83 7.81 14.30
C TYR A 366 -28.52 6.47 14.64
N ASP A 367 -29.46 6.04 13.80
CA ASP A 367 -30.23 4.78 13.94
C ASP A 367 -29.84 3.71 12.90
N VAL A 368 -28.74 3.94 12.19
CA VAL A 368 -28.15 3.00 11.23
C VAL A 368 -26.75 2.64 11.71
N TRP A 369 -26.43 1.35 11.76
CA TRP A 369 -25.09 0.89 12.11
C TRP A 369 -24.58 -0.15 11.11
N LEU A 370 -23.32 -0.01 10.70
CA LEU A 370 -22.61 -0.96 9.83
C LEU A 370 -21.79 -1.93 10.67
N VAL A 371 -22.13 -3.22 10.62
CA VAL A 371 -21.49 -4.32 11.35
C VAL A 371 -20.70 -5.17 10.36
N SER A 372 -19.50 -5.58 10.72
CA SER A 372 -18.75 -6.60 9.99
C SER A 372 -18.93 -7.98 10.65
N ASN A 373 -19.28 -9.00 9.86
CA ASN A 373 -19.52 -10.37 10.36
C ASN A 373 -18.88 -11.39 9.41
N TYR A 374 -17.56 -11.47 9.40
CA TYR A 374 -16.81 -12.49 8.65
C TYR A 374 -15.45 -12.73 9.34
N LYS A 375 -14.55 -13.52 8.78
CA LYS A 375 -13.18 -13.72 9.29
C LYS A 375 -12.21 -13.98 8.14
N ASP A 376 -10.93 -14.15 8.47
CA ASP A 376 -9.89 -14.53 7.52
C ASP A 376 -10.27 -15.84 6.82
N ASN A 377 -10.23 -15.81 5.49
CA ASN A 377 -10.49 -16.94 4.63
C ASN A 377 -11.83 -17.64 4.93
N GLU A 378 -12.86 -16.87 5.34
CA GLU A 378 -14.19 -17.43 5.57
C GLU A 378 -14.80 -17.88 4.24
N THR A 379 -15.15 -19.16 4.15
CA THR A 379 -15.96 -19.65 3.02
C THR A 379 -17.37 -19.04 3.09
N PRO A 380 -17.94 -18.55 1.98
CA PRO A 380 -19.33 -18.08 1.92
C PRO A 380 -20.31 -19.10 2.55
N ASN A 381 -21.21 -18.64 3.41
CA ASN A 381 -22.12 -19.49 4.19
C ASN A 381 -23.41 -18.73 4.60
N LEU A 382 -24.46 -19.48 4.96
CA LEU A 382 -25.77 -18.92 5.36
C LEU A 382 -25.93 -18.67 6.87
N ASN A 383 -24.91 -18.94 7.70
CA ASN A 383 -25.03 -18.90 9.16
C ASN A 383 -25.62 -17.57 9.68
N PHE A 384 -25.13 -16.44 9.14
CA PHE A 384 -25.66 -15.13 9.51
C PHE A 384 -27.04 -14.85 8.91
N PRO A 385 -27.30 -15.00 7.59
CA PRO A 385 -28.63 -14.72 7.05
C PRO A 385 -29.75 -15.59 7.62
N GLU A 386 -29.49 -16.84 7.99
CA GLU A 386 -30.46 -17.67 8.71
C GLU A 386 -30.76 -17.10 10.11
N THR A 387 -29.73 -16.66 10.82
CA THR A 387 -29.87 -15.96 12.11
C THR A 387 -30.68 -14.67 11.95
N ALA A 388 -30.39 -13.88 10.91
CA ALA A 388 -31.09 -12.64 10.61
C ALA A 388 -32.56 -12.89 10.22
N LYS A 389 -32.85 -13.96 9.48
CA LYS A 389 -34.22 -14.38 9.14
C LYS A 389 -35.02 -14.73 10.39
N ALA A 390 -34.47 -15.54 11.28
CA ALA A 390 -35.11 -15.90 12.54
C ALA A 390 -35.30 -14.67 13.45
N TRP A 391 -34.30 -13.79 13.52
CA TRP A 391 -34.37 -12.55 14.30
C TRP A 391 -35.47 -11.62 13.77
N ASN A 392 -35.46 -11.29 12.48
CA ASN A 392 -36.41 -10.37 11.85
C ASN A 392 -37.85 -10.90 11.88
N ALA A 393 -38.06 -12.22 11.96
CA ALA A 393 -39.39 -12.78 12.16
C ALA A 393 -39.94 -12.51 13.58
N ARG A 394 -39.06 -12.42 14.59
CA ARG A 394 -39.41 -12.20 16.00
C ARG A 394 -39.45 -10.72 16.39
N TRP A 395 -38.51 -9.94 15.85
CA TRP A 395 -38.27 -8.54 16.18
C TRP A 395 -38.40 -7.68 14.92
N ARG A 396 -39.21 -6.63 15.02
CA ARG A 396 -39.28 -5.57 14.01
C ARG A 396 -38.03 -4.69 14.05
N TRP A 397 -37.56 -4.35 15.27
CA TRP A 397 -36.37 -3.56 15.51
C TRP A 397 -35.46 -4.17 16.60
N PRO A 398 -34.12 -4.06 16.47
CA PRO A 398 -33.39 -3.68 15.25
C PRO A 398 -33.68 -4.63 14.07
N GLN A 399 -33.73 -4.11 12.85
CA GLN A 399 -33.75 -4.94 11.65
C GLN A 399 -32.31 -5.32 11.28
N LEU A 400 -32.05 -6.61 11.08
CA LEU A 400 -30.77 -7.11 10.60
C LEU A 400 -30.81 -7.27 9.08
N ARG A 401 -29.83 -6.69 8.37
CA ARG A 401 -29.79 -6.72 6.90
C ARG A 401 -28.38 -6.96 6.38
N THR A 402 -28.18 -7.91 5.49
CA THR A 402 -26.90 -8.06 4.77
C THR A 402 -26.68 -6.91 3.79
N VAL A 403 -25.43 -6.48 3.61
CA VAL A 403 -25.05 -5.41 2.67
C VAL A 403 -24.69 -6.01 1.31
N GLY A 404 -25.27 -5.46 0.23
CA GLY A 404 -24.86 -5.75 -1.15
C GLY A 404 -24.66 -4.49 -1.99
N ASP A 405 -24.81 -3.31 -1.40
CA ASP A 405 -24.37 -2.02 -1.93
C ASP A 405 -23.67 -1.32 -0.76
N LEU A 406 -22.36 -1.10 -0.88
CA LEU A 406 -21.57 -0.52 0.20
C LEU A 406 -21.91 0.93 0.48
N SER A 407 -22.53 1.63 -0.46
CA SER A 407 -22.85 3.06 -0.36
C SER A 407 -24.22 3.29 0.30
N GLU A 408 -25.15 2.33 0.21
CA GLU A 408 -26.51 2.44 0.78
C GLU A 408 -26.51 2.92 2.25
N PRO A 409 -25.70 2.37 3.17
CA PRO A 409 -25.71 2.80 4.56
C PRO A 409 -25.22 4.24 4.74
N PHE A 410 -24.20 4.66 3.97
CA PHE A 410 -23.66 6.02 4.02
C PHE A 410 -24.67 7.04 3.52
N GLU A 411 -25.31 6.78 2.38
CA GLU A 411 -26.32 7.66 1.80
C GLU A 411 -27.49 7.89 2.77
N LYS A 412 -27.93 6.84 3.48
CA LYS A 412 -29.00 6.95 4.47
C LYS A 412 -28.62 7.79 5.69
N VAL A 413 -27.38 7.68 6.17
CA VAL A 413 -26.89 8.50 7.28
C VAL A 413 -26.70 9.94 6.83
N GLU A 414 -26.02 10.17 5.71
CA GLU A 414 -25.71 11.50 5.19
C GLU A 414 -26.99 12.29 4.86
N ALA A 415 -27.99 11.66 4.22
CA ALA A 415 -29.25 12.31 3.86
C ALA A 415 -30.07 12.81 5.07
N ARG A 416 -29.88 12.20 6.25
CA ARG A 416 -30.66 12.51 7.45
C ARG A 416 -29.87 13.29 8.49
N PHE A 417 -28.55 13.13 8.49
CA PHE A 417 -27.69 13.60 9.57
C PHE A 417 -26.39 14.25 9.09
N GLY A 418 -26.21 14.51 7.79
CA GLY A 418 -24.97 15.05 7.22
C GLY A 418 -24.43 16.29 7.95
N ASP A 419 -25.32 17.21 8.34
CA ASP A 419 -24.95 18.44 9.07
C ASP A 419 -24.44 18.20 10.51
N GLN A 420 -24.65 16.99 11.05
CA GLN A 420 -24.21 16.60 12.39
C GLN A 420 -22.90 15.78 12.35
N ILE A 421 -22.44 15.38 11.17
CA ILE A 421 -21.24 14.55 11.03
C ILE A 421 -20.00 15.43 11.25
N PRO A 422 -19.16 15.11 12.26
CA PRO A 422 -17.96 15.90 12.54
C PRO A 422 -16.90 15.75 11.45
N THR A 423 -15.99 16.71 11.37
CA THR A 423 -14.82 16.65 10.48
C THR A 423 -13.55 16.41 11.30
N LEU A 424 -12.74 15.43 10.90
CA LEU A 424 -11.42 15.17 11.46
C LEU A 424 -10.32 15.44 10.43
N ARG A 425 -9.12 15.76 10.91
CA ARG A 425 -7.92 16.03 10.12
C ARG A 425 -6.73 15.27 10.70
N GLY A 426 -5.71 15.07 9.86
CA GLY A 426 -4.46 14.43 10.25
C GLY A 426 -4.40 12.95 9.92
N ASP A 427 -3.25 12.36 10.20
CA ASP A 427 -2.93 10.96 9.94
C ASP A 427 -3.66 10.00 10.89
N ILE A 428 -4.02 8.83 10.37
CA ILE A 428 -4.43 7.68 11.20
C ILE A 428 -3.21 6.75 11.25
N THR A 429 -2.28 7.08 12.14
CA THR A 429 -0.97 6.40 12.17
C THR A 429 -1.11 4.93 12.53
N GLY A 430 -0.75 4.06 11.58
CA GLY A 430 -0.85 2.61 11.73
C GLY A 430 0.32 2.04 12.51
N GLY A 431 0.04 1.33 13.59
CA GLY A 431 1.11 0.66 14.35
C GLY A 431 1.71 -0.56 13.64
N TRP A 432 1.16 -0.96 12.49
CA TRP A 432 1.79 -1.92 11.59
C TRP A 432 2.72 -1.27 10.55
N ALA A 433 2.92 0.05 10.60
CA ALA A 433 3.93 0.71 9.78
C ALA A 433 5.37 0.23 10.05
N GLN A 434 5.59 -0.51 11.14
CA GLN A 434 6.84 -1.21 11.44
C GLN A 434 6.99 -2.57 10.73
N HIS A 435 5.94 -3.13 10.11
CA HIS A 435 6.05 -4.41 9.40
C HIS A 435 7.04 -4.33 8.22
N PRO A 436 7.03 -3.27 7.39
CA PRO A 436 7.99 -3.15 6.29
C PRO A 436 9.46 -3.08 6.73
N VAL A 437 9.75 -2.51 7.91
CA VAL A 437 11.13 -2.47 8.44
C VAL A 437 11.62 -3.81 9.00
N SER A 438 10.78 -4.86 8.97
CA SER A 438 11.24 -6.23 9.24
C SER A 438 12.07 -6.82 8.09
N THR A 439 11.97 -6.27 6.88
CA THR A 439 12.85 -6.63 5.74
C THR A 439 13.50 -5.40 5.09
N PRO A 440 14.43 -4.72 5.79
CA PRO A 440 15.02 -3.48 5.30
C PRO A 440 15.60 -3.56 3.87
N PRO A 441 16.28 -4.65 3.44
CA PRO A 441 16.78 -4.74 2.08
C PRO A 441 15.69 -4.78 1.00
N LEU A 442 14.52 -5.36 1.32
CA LEU A 442 13.39 -5.40 0.38
C LEU A 442 12.68 -4.05 0.34
N LEU A 443 12.47 -3.41 1.50
CA LEU A 443 11.93 -2.06 1.57
C LEU A 443 12.79 -1.06 0.78
N ALA A 444 14.12 -1.07 0.95
CA ALA A 444 15.02 -0.19 0.21
C ALA A 444 14.92 -0.39 -1.31
N LYS A 445 14.88 -1.64 -1.80
CA LYS A 445 14.71 -1.96 -3.23
C LYS A 445 13.34 -1.55 -3.75
N LYS A 446 12.28 -1.75 -2.96
CA LYS A 446 10.93 -1.30 -3.30
C LYS A 446 10.88 0.22 -3.45
N ARG A 447 11.53 0.94 -2.53
CA ARG A 447 11.64 2.40 -2.58
C ARG A 447 12.46 2.91 -3.76
N GLU A 448 13.48 2.18 -4.16
CA GLU A 448 14.21 2.48 -5.39
C GLU A 448 13.32 2.31 -6.62
N ALA A 449 12.53 1.23 -6.68
CA ALA A 449 11.58 1.02 -7.76
C ALA A 449 10.50 2.11 -7.81
N ASP A 450 9.94 2.51 -6.65
CA ASP A 450 8.91 3.55 -6.57
C ASP A 450 9.39 4.93 -7.07
N ARG A 451 10.67 5.24 -6.89
CA ARG A 451 11.29 6.49 -7.36
C ARG A 451 11.64 6.42 -8.84
N LEU A 452 12.09 5.27 -9.33
CA LEU A 452 12.59 5.12 -10.69
C LEU A 452 11.49 4.84 -11.72
N LEU A 453 10.36 4.22 -11.34
CA LEU A 453 9.27 3.96 -12.27
C LEU A 453 8.68 5.23 -12.91
N PRO A 454 8.37 6.31 -12.15
CA PRO A 454 7.90 7.56 -12.76
C PRO A 454 8.95 8.21 -13.68
N ILE A 455 10.23 8.08 -13.34
CA ILE A 455 11.34 8.54 -14.20
C ILE A 455 11.39 7.72 -15.51
N ALA A 456 11.18 6.40 -15.44
CA ALA A 456 11.12 5.55 -16.61
C ALA A 456 9.97 5.95 -17.54
N GLU A 457 8.80 6.31 -16.99
CA GLU A 457 7.67 6.85 -17.75
C GLU A 457 8.02 8.19 -18.40
N ILE A 458 8.63 9.11 -17.65
CA ILE A 458 9.09 10.41 -18.15
C ILE A 458 10.02 10.21 -19.35
N LEU A 459 11.09 9.43 -19.18
CA LEU A 459 12.07 9.17 -20.21
C LEU A 459 11.44 8.48 -21.41
N ALA A 460 10.63 7.43 -21.20
CA ALA A 460 9.98 6.70 -22.29
C ALA A 460 9.00 7.58 -23.08
N THR A 461 8.30 8.50 -22.41
CA THR A 461 7.42 9.47 -23.07
C THR A 461 8.22 10.45 -23.91
N LEU A 462 9.28 11.03 -23.35
CA LEU A 462 10.15 11.96 -24.09
C LEU A 462 10.86 11.27 -25.25
N ALA A 463 11.31 10.03 -25.07
CA ALA A 463 11.88 9.21 -26.14
C ALA A 463 10.85 8.97 -27.25
N ARG A 464 9.60 8.62 -26.90
CA ARG A 464 8.51 8.46 -27.89
C ARG A 464 8.16 9.77 -28.63
N LEU A 465 8.21 10.90 -27.94
CA LEU A 465 7.95 12.22 -28.53
C LEU A 465 9.09 12.67 -29.46
N SER A 466 10.33 12.28 -29.14
CA SER A 466 11.53 12.67 -29.89
C SER A 466 11.87 11.71 -31.05
N ASP A 467 11.59 10.42 -30.88
CA ASP A 467 11.70 9.37 -31.88
C ASP A 467 10.35 8.63 -32.01
N PRO A 468 9.57 8.90 -33.07
CA PRO A 468 8.30 8.23 -33.30
C PRO A 468 8.36 6.70 -33.45
N LYS A 469 9.54 6.13 -33.69
CA LYS A 469 9.73 4.67 -33.75
C LYS A 469 9.90 4.03 -32.39
N PHE A 470 10.30 4.79 -31.36
CA PHE A 470 10.44 4.26 -30.01
C PHE A 470 9.09 3.72 -29.51
N ILE A 471 9.00 2.44 -29.18
CA ILE A 471 7.76 1.84 -28.66
C ILE A 471 7.67 2.10 -27.16
N TYR A 472 6.64 2.82 -26.72
CA TYR A 472 6.39 3.05 -25.30
C TYR A 472 5.99 1.74 -24.59
N PRO A 473 6.68 1.32 -23.51
CA PRO A 473 6.52 0.01 -22.88
C PRO A 473 5.29 -0.04 -21.95
N THR A 474 4.10 0.12 -22.53
CA THR A 474 2.83 0.26 -21.79
C THR A 474 2.55 -0.93 -20.89
N LEU A 475 2.67 -2.15 -21.42
CA LEU A 475 2.33 -3.38 -20.70
C LEU A 475 3.33 -3.65 -19.58
N GLU A 476 4.62 -3.45 -19.81
CA GLU A 476 5.67 -3.65 -18.83
C GLU A 476 5.53 -2.67 -17.65
N LEU A 477 5.28 -1.39 -17.94
CA LEU A 477 5.10 -0.36 -16.92
C LEU A 477 3.83 -0.59 -16.09
N ASN A 478 2.70 -0.92 -16.73
CA ASN A 478 1.46 -1.24 -16.01
C ASN A 478 1.66 -2.45 -15.07
N ARG A 479 2.29 -3.53 -15.56
CA ARG A 479 2.60 -4.72 -14.75
C ARG A 479 3.57 -4.44 -13.61
N ALA A 480 4.50 -3.49 -13.80
CA ALA A 480 5.43 -3.06 -12.75
C ALA A 480 4.70 -2.30 -11.63
N TRP A 481 3.78 -1.40 -11.96
CA TRP A 481 2.94 -0.71 -10.98
C TRP A 481 2.04 -1.67 -10.20
N ASP A 482 1.34 -2.58 -10.91
CA ASP A 482 0.49 -3.60 -10.28
C ASP A 482 1.28 -4.46 -9.29
N ALA A 483 2.52 -4.82 -9.65
CA ALA A 483 3.40 -5.62 -8.78
C ALA A 483 3.77 -4.88 -7.49
N LEU A 484 4.11 -3.58 -7.56
CA LEU A 484 4.43 -2.81 -6.34
C LEU A 484 3.21 -2.63 -5.43
N ILE A 485 2.06 -2.30 -6.01
CA ILE A 485 0.81 -2.16 -5.26
C ILE A 485 0.42 -3.49 -4.60
N ALA A 486 0.60 -4.63 -5.27
CA ALA A 486 0.36 -5.95 -4.68
C ALA A 486 1.37 -6.31 -3.57
N ASN A 487 2.63 -5.90 -3.72
CA ASN A 487 3.65 -6.11 -2.70
C ASN A 487 3.32 -5.41 -1.38
N ASP A 488 2.72 -4.22 -1.45
CA ASP A 488 2.42 -3.37 -0.30
C ASP A 488 1.18 -3.79 0.48
N GLU A 489 0.60 -4.96 0.19
CA GLU A 489 -0.46 -5.53 1.02
C GLU A 489 0.07 -5.86 2.45
N HIS A 490 -0.79 -5.68 3.46
CA HIS A 490 -0.41 -5.67 4.88
C HIS A 490 0.19 -6.97 5.42
N GLY A 491 -0.07 -8.11 4.77
CA GLY A 491 0.54 -9.43 4.95
C GLY A 491 2.02 -9.44 4.57
N TYR A 492 2.82 -8.67 5.32
CA TYR A 492 4.25 -8.46 5.07
C TYR A 492 5.11 -9.56 5.73
N GLY A 493 4.96 -10.80 5.26
CA GLY A 493 5.63 -11.98 5.81
C GLY A 493 4.63 -13.08 6.17
N VAL A 494 4.92 -13.87 7.21
CA VAL A 494 4.03 -14.96 7.67
C VAL A 494 3.77 -14.86 9.18
N SER A 495 2.55 -15.20 9.60
CA SER A 495 2.16 -15.13 11.02
C SER A 495 2.89 -16.19 11.87
N TYR A 496 3.21 -17.34 11.27
CA TYR A 496 4.04 -18.39 11.85
C TYR A 496 4.75 -19.24 10.81
N TYR A 497 5.84 -19.92 11.23
CA TYR A 497 6.59 -20.82 10.36
C TYR A 497 5.76 -22.05 9.98
N LYS A 498 5.74 -22.40 8.68
CA LYS A 498 4.99 -23.53 8.11
C LYS A 498 5.78 -24.33 7.07
N GLY A 499 7.11 -24.20 7.02
CA GLY A 499 7.94 -24.76 5.95
C GLY A 499 7.76 -24.04 4.61
N ARG A 500 7.74 -24.78 3.51
CA ARG A 500 7.60 -24.27 2.12
C ARG A 500 6.71 -23.04 1.91
N PRO A 501 5.47 -22.95 2.45
CA PRO A 501 4.60 -21.78 2.25
C PRO A 501 5.24 -20.44 2.62
N VAL A 502 6.17 -20.41 3.59
CA VAL A 502 6.92 -19.22 3.97
C VAL A 502 7.85 -18.77 2.84
N TYR A 503 8.51 -19.72 2.19
CA TYR A 503 9.41 -19.46 1.05
C TYR A 503 8.63 -19.06 -0.19
N ASP A 504 7.52 -19.75 -0.50
CA ASP A 504 6.64 -19.42 -1.63
C ASP A 504 6.15 -17.96 -1.50
N THR A 505 5.74 -17.55 -0.30
CA THR A 505 5.31 -16.17 0.01
C THR A 505 6.40 -15.14 -0.26
N TRP A 506 7.60 -15.37 0.28
CA TRP A 506 8.71 -14.43 0.13
C TRP A 506 9.31 -14.44 -1.27
N MET A 507 9.27 -15.57 -1.98
CA MET A 507 9.66 -15.67 -3.38
C MET A 507 8.74 -14.80 -4.25
N GLN A 508 7.43 -14.80 -3.98
CA GLN A 508 6.47 -13.93 -4.67
C GLN A 508 6.67 -12.44 -4.36
N LYS A 509 6.82 -12.05 -3.08
CA LYS A 509 7.08 -10.63 -2.70
C LYS A 509 8.37 -10.11 -3.35
N ARG A 510 9.43 -10.93 -3.39
CA ARG A 510 10.68 -10.60 -4.09
C ARG A 510 10.50 -10.47 -5.60
N ASP A 511 9.73 -11.36 -6.24
CA ASP A 511 9.44 -11.27 -7.68
C ASP A 511 8.75 -9.95 -8.02
N TRP A 512 7.78 -9.52 -7.22
CA TRP A 512 7.10 -8.25 -7.44
C TRP A 512 8.04 -7.04 -7.38
N ILE A 513 8.87 -6.95 -6.33
CA ILE A 513 9.86 -5.87 -6.18
C ILE A 513 10.88 -5.91 -7.32
N ALA A 514 11.40 -7.10 -7.65
CA ALA A 514 12.38 -7.28 -8.71
C ALA A 514 11.81 -6.91 -10.09
N ARG A 515 10.54 -7.23 -10.35
CA ARG A 515 9.84 -6.86 -11.58
C ARG A 515 9.71 -5.36 -11.72
N GLY A 516 9.28 -4.67 -10.66
CA GLY A 516 9.20 -3.22 -10.61
C GLY A 516 10.55 -2.56 -10.89
N LEU A 517 11.58 -2.96 -10.13
CA LEU A 517 12.92 -2.36 -10.23
C LEU A 517 13.62 -2.66 -11.57
N THR A 518 13.57 -3.90 -12.05
CA THR A 518 14.18 -4.28 -13.34
C THR A 518 13.49 -3.54 -14.48
N THR A 519 12.16 -3.46 -14.48
CA THR A 519 11.43 -2.68 -15.49
C THR A 519 11.85 -1.22 -15.45
N ALA A 520 11.88 -0.61 -14.27
CA ALA A 520 12.27 0.78 -14.11
C ALA A 520 13.68 1.06 -14.66
N ARG A 521 14.67 0.21 -14.32
CA ARG A 521 16.06 0.33 -14.81
C ARG A 521 16.16 0.10 -16.32
N THR A 522 15.64 -1.02 -16.82
CA THR A 522 15.72 -1.36 -18.24
C THR A 522 15.04 -0.32 -19.13
N GLN A 523 13.84 0.15 -18.75
CA GLN A 523 13.12 1.14 -19.55
C GLN A 523 13.74 2.54 -19.43
N SER A 524 14.25 2.93 -18.26
CA SER A 524 15.02 4.18 -18.12
C SER A 524 16.27 4.17 -18.98
N ASP A 525 17.08 3.11 -18.92
CA ASP A 525 18.31 2.99 -19.71
C ASP A 525 18.03 2.99 -21.21
N ARG A 526 16.99 2.24 -21.64
CA ARG A 526 16.59 2.18 -23.06
C ARG A 526 16.19 3.57 -23.56
N ALA A 527 15.31 4.25 -22.84
CA ALA A 527 14.82 5.57 -23.22
C ALA A 527 15.90 6.65 -23.13
N LEU A 528 16.77 6.61 -22.10
CA LEU A 528 17.89 7.52 -21.95
C LEU A 528 18.88 7.38 -23.11
N LYS A 529 19.23 6.14 -23.50
CA LYS A 529 20.09 5.88 -24.66
C LYS A 529 19.44 6.35 -25.97
N THR A 530 18.13 6.17 -26.14
CA THR A 530 17.40 6.74 -27.29
C THR A 530 17.50 8.25 -27.34
N LEU A 531 17.26 8.95 -26.23
CA LEU A 531 17.39 10.42 -26.18
C LEU A 531 18.84 10.88 -26.42
N ALA A 532 19.81 10.21 -25.80
CA ALA A 532 21.22 10.51 -25.99
C ALA A 532 21.65 10.32 -27.46
N ALA A 533 21.15 9.30 -28.16
CA ALA A 533 21.41 9.08 -29.59
C ALA A 533 20.85 10.18 -30.51
N LEU A 534 19.90 10.98 -30.03
CA LEU A 534 19.32 12.11 -30.77
C LEU A 534 19.99 13.45 -30.43
N ALA A 535 20.91 13.50 -29.46
CA ALA A 535 21.65 14.72 -29.13
C ALA A 535 22.91 14.85 -30.02
N PRO A 536 23.11 15.96 -30.74
CA PRO A 536 24.30 16.14 -31.57
C PRO A 536 25.55 16.38 -30.71
N THR A 537 26.66 15.71 -31.05
CA THR A 537 27.96 15.85 -30.37
C THR A 537 29.13 15.87 -31.36
N ASP A 538 30.14 16.71 -31.08
CA ASP A 538 31.37 16.80 -31.89
C ASP A 538 32.46 15.81 -31.44
N GLY A 539 32.12 14.83 -30.60
CA GLY A 539 33.06 13.87 -30.03
C GLY A 539 32.50 13.13 -28.81
N PRO A 540 33.32 12.26 -28.19
CA PRO A 540 32.93 11.52 -26.99
C PRO A 540 32.41 12.47 -25.91
N SER A 541 31.27 12.16 -25.32
CA SER A 541 30.56 13.03 -24.38
C SER A 541 29.74 12.22 -23.37
N VAL A 542 29.32 12.86 -22.27
CA VAL A 542 28.35 12.33 -21.32
C VAL A 542 27.06 13.11 -21.47
N PHE A 543 25.97 12.41 -21.77
CA PHE A 543 24.62 12.96 -21.75
C PHE A 543 24.06 12.83 -20.34
N VAL A 544 23.67 13.94 -19.71
CA VAL A 544 23.10 13.97 -18.36
C VAL A 544 21.68 14.54 -18.43
N PHE A 545 20.71 13.79 -17.89
CA PHE A 545 19.30 14.15 -17.85
C PHE A 545 18.84 14.44 -16.42
N ASN A 546 18.18 15.58 -16.24
CA ASN A 546 17.50 15.99 -15.02
C ASN A 546 15.99 15.71 -15.13
N PRO A 547 15.44 14.77 -14.35
CA PRO A 547 14.02 14.41 -14.39
C PRO A 547 13.11 15.34 -13.55
N THR A 548 13.63 16.40 -12.93
CA THR A 548 12.87 17.29 -12.03
C THR A 548 12.54 18.63 -12.67
N LEU A 549 11.55 19.36 -12.13
CA LEU A 549 11.15 20.68 -12.64
C LEU A 549 12.10 21.83 -12.26
N GLN A 550 13.13 21.57 -11.46
CA GLN A 550 14.10 22.56 -11.05
C GLN A 550 15.44 22.32 -11.72
N ALA A 551 16.08 23.37 -12.22
CA ALA A 551 17.45 23.27 -12.67
C ALA A 551 18.36 22.92 -11.48
N ARG A 552 19.27 21.96 -11.66
CA ARG A 552 20.09 21.45 -10.56
C ARG A 552 21.48 21.07 -11.03
N ALA A 553 22.45 21.24 -10.13
CA ALA A 553 23.82 20.82 -10.31
C ALA A 553 24.14 19.79 -9.23
N GLU A 554 24.80 18.69 -9.58
CA GLU A 554 25.11 17.58 -8.67
C GLU A 554 26.33 16.81 -9.17
N ILE A 555 26.87 15.94 -8.33
CA ILE A 555 27.87 14.97 -8.76
C ILE A 555 27.14 13.81 -9.46
N VAL A 556 27.58 13.48 -10.68
CA VAL A 556 27.11 12.32 -11.44
C VAL A 556 28.25 11.33 -11.67
N GLU A 557 27.92 10.05 -11.77
CA GLU A 557 28.85 8.95 -11.97
C GLU A 557 28.55 8.25 -13.30
N VAL A 558 29.59 7.96 -14.09
CA VAL A 558 29.48 7.16 -15.32
C VAL A 558 30.67 6.22 -15.48
N GLU A 559 30.37 4.99 -15.90
CA GLU A 559 31.40 4.06 -16.37
C GLU A 559 31.81 4.44 -17.81
N LEU A 560 33.11 4.59 -18.04
CA LEU A 560 33.62 4.89 -19.37
C LEU A 560 33.79 3.59 -20.17
N PRO A 561 33.22 3.50 -21.40
CA PRO A 561 33.50 2.39 -22.29
C PRO A 561 34.98 2.42 -22.71
N GLU A 562 35.52 1.27 -23.12
CA GLU A 562 36.93 1.14 -23.52
C GLU A 562 37.33 2.15 -24.63
N SER A 563 36.42 2.46 -25.55
CA SER A 563 36.63 3.48 -26.59
C SER A 563 36.85 4.91 -26.07
N CYS A 564 36.50 5.17 -24.81
CA CYS A 564 36.69 6.44 -24.12
C CYS A 564 37.81 6.39 -23.06
N ALA A 565 38.62 5.32 -23.04
CA ALA A 565 39.75 5.21 -22.12
C ALA A 565 40.72 6.41 -22.29
N GLY A 566 41.13 6.99 -21.16
CA GLY A 566 42.02 8.16 -21.12
C GLY A 566 41.33 9.51 -21.42
N LEU A 567 40.01 9.53 -21.60
CA LEU A 567 39.23 10.77 -21.73
C LEU A 567 38.75 11.28 -20.37
N GLY A 568 39.71 11.70 -19.57
CA GLY A 568 39.50 12.03 -18.16
C GLY A 568 39.05 13.46 -17.86
N VAL A 569 39.14 14.37 -18.83
CA VAL A 569 38.76 15.78 -18.67
C VAL A 569 37.33 15.97 -19.15
N VAL A 570 36.51 16.61 -18.33
CA VAL A 570 35.09 16.87 -18.62
C VAL A 570 34.88 18.36 -18.83
N HIS A 571 34.26 18.73 -19.94
CA HIS A 571 33.86 20.10 -20.25
C HIS A 571 32.34 20.26 -20.17
N ALA A 572 31.87 21.29 -19.48
CA ALA A 572 30.48 21.71 -19.47
C ALA A 572 30.00 22.20 -20.86
N PRO A 573 28.68 22.35 -21.05
CA PRO A 573 28.10 22.88 -22.29
C PRO A 573 28.67 24.22 -22.78
N ASP A 574 29.18 25.06 -21.88
CA ASP A 574 29.81 26.35 -22.20
C ASP A 574 31.31 26.24 -22.55
N GLY A 575 31.89 25.04 -22.49
CA GLY A 575 33.29 24.74 -22.74
C GLY A 575 34.19 24.81 -21.50
N THR A 576 33.67 25.22 -20.34
CA THR A 576 34.45 25.28 -19.10
C THR A 576 34.76 23.89 -18.58
N ALA A 577 35.99 23.67 -18.07
CA ALA A 577 36.33 22.39 -17.44
C ALA A 577 35.62 22.28 -16.09
N VAL A 578 35.01 21.13 -15.80
CA VAL A 578 34.34 20.88 -14.52
C VAL A 578 35.19 20.01 -13.60
N PRO A 579 35.07 20.15 -12.27
CA PRO A 579 35.71 19.25 -11.33
C PRO A 579 35.31 17.80 -11.62
N ALA A 580 36.30 16.92 -11.74
CA ALA A 580 36.12 15.50 -12.00
C ALA A 580 37.13 14.67 -11.21
N ALA A 581 36.74 13.45 -10.87
CA ALA A 581 37.57 12.46 -10.21
C ALA A 581 37.34 11.07 -10.83
N MET A 582 38.40 10.27 -10.90
CA MET A 582 38.34 8.87 -11.33
C MET A 582 38.54 7.96 -10.12
N HIS A 583 37.66 6.96 -9.98
CA HIS A 583 37.77 5.91 -8.96
C HIS A 583 37.35 4.57 -9.59
N ASP A 584 38.25 3.59 -9.63
CA ASP A 584 38.00 2.24 -10.13
C ASP A 584 37.26 2.14 -11.49
N GLY A 585 37.62 3.02 -12.44
CA GLY A 585 37.03 3.05 -13.78
C GLY A 585 35.70 3.82 -13.88
N VAL A 586 35.19 4.34 -12.77
CA VAL A 586 34.02 5.23 -12.72
C VAL A 586 34.49 6.69 -12.71
N LEU A 587 34.05 7.44 -13.71
CA LEU A 587 34.25 8.88 -13.79
C LEU A 587 33.14 9.58 -13.01
N SER A 588 33.51 10.33 -11.98
CA SER A 588 32.62 11.22 -11.24
C SER A 588 32.91 12.67 -11.64
N PHE A 589 31.89 13.50 -11.87
CA PHE A 589 32.10 14.93 -12.09
C PHE A 589 30.93 15.77 -11.61
N LYS A 590 31.21 17.02 -11.27
CA LYS A 590 30.19 18.00 -10.89
C LYS A 590 29.57 18.61 -12.15
N THR A 591 28.27 18.47 -12.30
CA THR A 591 27.53 19.09 -13.40
C THR A 591 27.43 20.61 -13.20
N SER A 592 27.40 21.37 -14.31
CA SER A 592 26.76 22.70 -14.32
C SER A 592 25.25 22.53 -14.14
N PRO A 593 24.47 23.56 -13.75
CA PRO A 593 23.02 23.43 -13.61
C PRO A 593 22.37 22.84 -14.87
N VAL A 594 21.89 21.59 -14.77
CA VAL A 594 21.18 20.89 -15.85
C VAL A 594 19.75 21.43 -15.89
N PRO A 595 19.23 21.86 -17.06
CA PRO A 595 17.88 22.42 -17.17
C PRO A 595 16.79 21.50 -16.62
N SER A 596 15.67 22.08 -16.18
CA SER A 596 14.50 21.34 -15.72
C SER A 596 13.96 20.40 -16.80
N MET A 597 13.56 19.17 -16.42
CA MET A 597 13.00 18.16 -17.33
C MET A 597 13.77 18.13 -18.65
N GLY A 598 15.09 18.01 -18.57
CA GLY A 598 16.00 18.43 -19.62
C GLY A 598 17.35 17.75 -19.53
N TYR A 599 18.22 18.02 -20.49
CA TYR A 599 19.56 17.47 -20.53
C TYR A 599 20.64 18.51 -20.77
N ALA A 600 21.86 18.12 -20.44
CA ALA A 600 23.11 18.78 -20.81
C ALA A 600 24.12 17.73 -21.28
N VAL A 601 24.94 18.10 -22.27
CA VAL A 601 26.00 17.26 -22.84
C VAL A 601 27.35 17.79 -22.36
N TYR A 602 28.14 16.90 -21.78
CA TYR A 602 29.46 17.20 -21.25
C TYR A 602 30.53 16.54 -22.12
N ARG A 603 31.38 17.33 -22.79
CA ARG A 603 32.38 16.79 -23.70
C ARG A 603 33.52 16.14 -22.92
N LEU A 604 33.91 14.93 -23.32
CA LEU A 604 35.08 14.24 -22.81
C LEU A 604 36.32 14.59 -23.65
N ALA A 605 37.44 14.86 -22.99
CA ALA A 605 38.71 15.21 -23.62
C ALA A 605 39.87 14.43 -22.99
N LYS A 606 40.96 14.27 -23.77
CA LYS A 606 42.19 13.64 -23.29
C LYS A 606 42.80 14.49 -22.17
N GLY A 607 43.23 13.82 -21.11
CA GLY A 607 43.98 14.43 -20.02
C GLY A 607 43.87 13.62 -18.73
N ASP A 608 44.75 13.93 -17.78
CA ASP A 608 44.75 13.28 -16.48
C ASP A 608 43.57 13.78 -15.63
N THR A 609 42.73 12.87 -15.15
CA THR A 609 41.74 13.18 -14.11
C THR A 609 42.39 13.07 -12.74
N ALA A 610 42.00 13.93 -11.80
CA ALA A 610 42.34 13.72 -10.41
C ALA A 610 41.88 12.32 -9.96
N LYS A 611 42.77 11.59 -9.28
CA LYS A 611 42.42 10.33 -8.63
C LYS A 611 41.97 10.61 -7.21
N VAL A 612 41.02 9.83 -6.71
CA VAL A 612 40.67 9.86 -5.29
C VAL A 612 41.89 9.42 -4.48
N GLN A 613 42.33 10.26 -3.54
CA GLN A 613 43.43 9.93 -2.63
C GLN A 613 42.88 9.38 -1.33
N THR A 614 43.16 8.13 -1.02
CA THR A 614 42.78 7.49 0.26
C THR A 614 43.98 7.47 1.20
N ARG A 615 43.78 7.92 2.45
CA ARG A 615 44.83 7.90 3.48
C ARG A 615 44.26 7.35 4.80
N PRO A 616 44.95 6.43 5.49
CA PRO A 616 44.55 6.03 6.84
C PRO A 616 44.69 7.21 7.82
N SER A 617 43.86 7.22 8.87
CA SER A 617 43.92 8.20 9.96
C SER A 617 44.05 7.48 11.30
N GLU A 618 45.16 7.69 12.01
CA GLU A 618 45.41 7.07 13.31
C GLU A 618 44.56 7.66 14.44
N GLN A 619 44.11 8.90 14.27
CA GLN A 619 43.20 9.60 15.18
C GLN A 619 41.84 9.80 14.51
N PRO A 620 40.75 9.97 15.27
CA PRO A 620 39.45 10.32 14.70
C PRO A 620 39.57 11.58 13.83
N PRO A 621 39.14 11.52 12.54
CA PRO A 621 39.36 12.61 11.61
C PRO A 621 38.41 13.79 11.87
N ALA A 622 38.74 14.93 11.28
CA ALA A 622 37.79 16.00 11.00
C ALA A 622 37.81 16.26 9.49
N ILE A 623 36.65 16.28 8.86
CA ILE A 623 36.49 16.62 7.43
C ILE A 623 35.74 17.94 7.30
N GLU A 624 36.04 18.69 6.24
CA GLU A 624 35.57 20.06 6.12
C GLU A 624 35.35 20.45 4.65
N ASN A 625 34.25 21.16 4.37
CA ASN A 625 34.02 21.85 3.10
C ASN A 625 33.74 23.34 3.37
N ILE A 626 33.22 24.09 2.39
CA ILE A 626 32.96 25.52 2.59
C ILE A 626 31.78 25.81 3.54
N PHE A 627 30.96 24.81 3.87
CA PHE A 627 29.75 24.97 4.70
C PHE A 627 29.87 24.35 6.08
N TYR A 628 30.47 23.16 6.17
CA TYR A 628 30.49 22.35 7.38
C TYR A 628 31.89 21.93 7.76
N ARG A 629 32.10 21.78 9.06
CA ARG A 629 33.15 20.95 9.64
C ARG A 629 32.51 19.82 10.43
N VAL A 630 32.88 18.57 10.11
CA VAL A 630 32.34 17.37 10.76
C VAL A 630 33.47 16.65 11.50
N THR A 631 33.24 16.33 12.78
CA THR A 631 34.23 15.70 13.66
C THR A 631 33.74 14.37 14.20
N PHE A 632 34.64 13.40 14.31
CA PHE A 632 34.35 12.04 14.76
C PHE A 632 35.01 11.72 16.12
N ASP A 633 34.44 10.77 16.85
CA ASP A 633 35.08 10.15 18.02
C ASP A 633 35.78 8.82 17.68
N ALA A 634 36.47 8.23 18.66
CA ALA A 634 37.15 6.94 18.51
C ALA A 634 36.20 5.76 18.24
N ALA A 635 34.90 5.90 18.53
CA ALA A 635 33.90 4.88 18.28
C ALA A 635 33.34 4.94 16.85
N GLY A 636 33.69 5.94 16.04
CA GLY A 636 33.19 6.12 14.67
C GLY A 636 31.97 7.04 14.57
N SER A 637 31.48 7.57 15.69
CA SER A 637 30.28 8.41 15.71
C SER A 637 30.59 9.86 15.38
N ILE A 638 29.62 10.57 14.81
CA ILE A 638 29.74 12.02 14.58
C ILE A 638 29.44 12.74 15.90
N VAL A 639 30.44 13.44 16.43
CA VAL A 639 30.34 14.23 17.67
C VAL A 639 30.19 15.72 17.44
N GLY A 640 30.35 16.19 16.19
CA GLY A 640 30.14 17.59 15.87
C GLY A 640 29.85 17.81 14.40
N ILE A 641 28.89 18.70 14.14
CA ILE A 641 28.57 19.24 12.82
C ILE A 641 28.47 20.75 13.00
N TYR A 642 29.55 21.46 12.71
CA TYR A 642 29.57 22.91 12.80
C TYR A 642 29.23 23.52 11.45
N ASP A 643 28.14 24.29 11.37
CA ASP A 643 27.75 25.09 10.20
C ASP A 643 28.44 26.46 10.26
N LYS A 644 29.31 26.72 9.29
CA LYS A 644 30.11 27.94 9.20
C LYS A 644 29.33 29.17 8.78
N GLN A 645 28.19 28.99 8.11
CA GLN A 645 27.31 30.09 7.70
C GLN A 645 26.35 30.50 8.82
N LEU A 646 25.90 29.52 9.60
CA LEU A 646 25.07 29.77 10.79
C LEU A 646 25.92 30.10 12.04
N ASP A 647 27.24 29.89 11.97
CA ASP A 647 28.19 30.03 13.09
C ASP A 647 27.72 29.23 14.33
N ARG A 648 27.43 27.94 14.12
CA ARG A 648 26.76 27.12 15.13
C ARG A 648 27.11 25.64 15.08
N GLN A 649 27.24 25.03 16.25
CA GLN A 649 27.22 23.58 16.44
C GLN A 649 25.79 23.05 16.34
N LEU A 650 25.56 22.04 15.49
CA LEU A 650 24.23 21.50 15.23
C LEU A 650 23.89 20.25 16.06
N ILE A 651 24.84 19.72 16.82
CA ILE A 651 24.71 18.49 17.61
C ILE A 651 24.59 18.83 19.09
N ASP A 652 23.63 18.20 19.76
CA ASP A 652 23.47 18.28 21.22
C ASP A 652 24.51 17.39 21.91
N ASP A 653 25.51 18.02 22.51
CA ASP A 653 26.61 17.33 23.21
C ASP A 653 26.15 16.58 24.47
N ALA A 654 24.99 16.94 25.04
CA ALA A 654 24.41 16.31 26.23
C ALA A 654 23.52 15.10 25.89
N ALA A 655 23.27 14.83 24.61
CA ALA A 655 22.42 13.74 24.18
C ALA A 655 22.98 12.35 24.60
N PRO A 656 22.09 11.38 24.93
CA PRO A 656 22.50 10.03 25.32
C PRO A 656 23.12 9.22 24.17
N TYR A 657 22.91 9.66 22.93
CA TYR A 657 23.46 9.07 21.72
C TYR A 657 24.15 10.15 20.89
N ARG A 658 25.04 9.75 19.97
CA ARG A 658 25.76 10.63 19.03
C ARG A 658 25.10 10.61 17.65
N SER A 659 25.49 11.56 16.79
CA SER A 659 24.90 11.67 15.45
C SER A 659 25.36 10.55 14.53
N ASN A 660 24.41 10.00 13.77
CA ASN A 660 24.55 8.79 12.95
C ASN A 660 25.08 7.56 13.73
N GLN A 661 24.84 7.52 15.05
CA GLN A 661 25.21 6.36 15.85
C GLN A 661 24.22 5.21 15.60
N PHE A 662 24.72 4.03 15.27
CA PHE A 662 23.91 2.81 15.23
C PHE A 662 23.61 2.33 16.65
N VAL A 663 22.34 2.22 16.98
CA VAL A 663 21.85 1.86 18.32
C VAL A 663 20.96 0.63 18.21
N TYR A 664 21.32 -0.43 18.93
CA TYR A 664 20.69 -1.74 18.80
C TYR A 664 20.29 -2.31 20.16
N THR A 665 19.13 -2.97 20.20
CA THR A 665 18.67 -3.75 21.36
C THR A 665 18.25 -5.13 20.90
N ARG A 666 18.42 -6.12 21.78
CA ARG A 666 17.93 -7.51 21.60
C ARG A 666 17.12 -8.02 22.79
N ASP A 667 16.72 -7.13 23.69
CA ASP A 667 16.06 -7.48 24.95
C ASP A 667 14.81 -6.63 25.21
N THR A 668 14.21 -6.13 24.12
CA THR A 668 13.01 -5.26 24.16
C THR A 668 13.28 -3.95 24.90
N TYR A 669 14.18 -3.14 24.38
CA TYR A 669 14.42 -1.77 24.85
C TYR A 669 14.97 -1.69 26.29
N LYS A 670 15.38 -2.80 26.91
CA LYS A 670 15.94 -2.76 28.28
C LYS A 670 17.38 -2.28 28.27
N THR A 671 18.14 -2.72 27.27
CA THR A 671 19.52 -2.28 27.04
C THR A 671 19.73 -1.94 25.57
N PHE A 672 20.59 -0.94 25.35
CA PHE A 672 21.02 -0.51 24.03
C PHE A 672 22.54 -0.59 23.93
N THR A 673 23.03 -1.01 22.78
CA THR A 673 24.45 -1.11 22.47
C THR A 673 24.77 -0.42 21.15
N SER A 674 26.03 -0.03 21.02
CA SER A 674 26.62 0.53 19.81
C SER A 674 28.05 0.01 19.67
N PRO A 675 28.64 0.07 18.46
CA PRO A 675 30.07 -0.12 18.30
C PRO A 675 30.85 0.87 19.17
N ASN A 676 32.01 0.44 19.68
CA ASN A 676 32.82 1.21 20.61
C ASN A 676 34.24 1.52 20.10
N GLY A 677 34.54 1.19 18.84
CA GLY A 677 35.82 1.45 18.21
C GLY A 677 35.73 1.45 16.68
N ALA A 678 36.46 2.37 16.05
CA ALA A 678 36.52 2.51 14.59
C ALA A 678 37.96 2.62 14.07
N ARG A 679 38.17 2.11 12.86
CA ARG A 679 39.35 2.37 12.03
C ARG A 679 38.98 3.38 10.94
N PHE A 680 39.82 4.40 10.75
CA PHE A 680 39.50 5.51 9.87
C PHE A 680 40.37 5.59 8.62
N GLU A 681 39.74 5.91 7.50
CA GLU A 681 40.37 6.39 6.28
C GLU A 681 39.71 7.70 5.85
N VAL A 682 40.48 8.57 5.21
CA VAL A 682 39.97 9.79 4.58
C VAL A 682 40.28 9.74 3.10
N GLU A 683 39.23 9.84 2.29
CA GLU A 683 39.32 10.06 0.86
C GLU A 683 39.25 11.57 0.57
N THR A 684 40.11 12.07 -0.31
CA THR A 684 40.09 13.45 -0.78
C THR A 684 40.17 13.49 -2.30
N SER A 685 39.32 14.32 -2.91
CA SER A 685 39.33 14.62 -4.33
C SER A 685 38.88 16.07 -4.56
N PRO A 686 38.97 16.60 -5.80
CA PRO A 686 38.38 17.91 -6.12
C PRO A 686 36.87 18.00 -5.86
N LEU A 687 36.17 16.86 -5.81
CA LEU A 687 34.72 16.79 -5.59
C LEU A 687 34.32 16.86 -4.11
N GLY A 688 35.24 16.55 -3.18
CA GLY A 688 34.97 16.61 -1.75
C GLY A 688 35.88 15.71 -0.92
N GLN A 689 35.54 15.61 0.37
CA GLN A 689 36.17 14.72 1.33
C GLN A 689 35.19 13.65 1.80
N THR A 690 35.65 12.43 2.02
CA THR A 690 34.88 11.35 2.64
C THR A 690 35.65 10.78 3.82
N ALA A 691 35.05 10.79 5.01
CA ALA A 691 35.53 10.00 6.14
C ALA A 691 34.91 8.61 6.07
N ILE A 692 35.73 7.58 6.14
CA ILE A 692 35.32 6.17 6.16
C ILE A 692 35.66 5.61 7.53
N ALA A 693 34.64 5.23 8.30
CA ALA A 693 34.78 4.56 9.58
C ALA A 693 34.40 3.08 9.43
N ARG A 694 35.33 2.19 9.76
CA ARG A 694 35.11 0.73 9.81
C ARG A 694 35.02 0.28 11.25
N MET A 695 33.88 -0.26 11.64
CA MET A 695 33.56 -0.69 13.00
C MET A 695 33.16 -2.16 13.00
N ASP A 696 33.37 -2.83 14.12
CA ASP A 696 32.92 -4.20 14.36
C ASP A 696 31.90 -4.14 15.52
N ASP A 697 30.66 -4.59 15.29
CA ASP A 697 29.64 -4.63 16.33
C ASP A 697 29.58 -6.03 16.97
N PRO A 698 30.01 -6.19 18.23
CA PRO A 698 30.12 -7.51 18.85
C PRO A 698 28.76 -8.14 19.16
N LEU A 699 27.69 -7.33 19.28
CA LEU A 699 26.37 -7.85 19.64
C LEU A 699 25.64 -8.43 18.44
N THR A 700 25.59 -7.68 17.33
CA THR A 700 24.96 -8.12 16.09
C THR A 700 25.85 -9.01 15.25
N GLY A 701 27.18 -8.94 15.45
CA GLY A 701 28.19 -9.58 14.61
C GLY A 701 28.46 -8.83 13.30
N ALA A 702 27.91 -7.62 13.13
CA ALA A 702 28.03 -6.87 11.89
C ALA A 702 29.41 -6.23 11.73
N ALA A 703 29.96 -6.31 10.51
CA ALA A 703 31.03 -5.45 10.04
C ALA A 703 30.41 -4.19 9.45
N ILE A 704 30.59 -3.05 10.12
CA ILE A 704 29.95 -1.79 9.76
C ILE A 704 30.95 -0.90 9.02
N GLU A 705 30.60 -0.47 7.81
CA GLU A 705 31.28 0.60 7.09
C GLU A 705 30.36 1.82 7.03
N GLN A 706 30.79 2.93 7.62
CA GLN A 706 30.14 4.22 7.53
C GLN A 706 30.99 5.13 6.63
N ARG A 707 30.41 5.66 5.57
CA ARG A 707 31.02 6.69 4.72
C ARG A 707 30.27 8.01 4.91
N VAL A 708 30.98 9.07 5.30
CA VAL A 708 30.43 10.42 5.45
C VAL A 708 31.13 11.35 4.48
N THR A 709 30.40 11.83 3.47
CA THR A 709 30.93 12.64 2.37
C THR A 709 30.47 14.10 2.48
N LEU A 710 31.43 15.02 2.36
CA LEU A 710 31.21 16.46 2.22
C LEU A 710 31.59 16.90 0.79
N PRO A 711 30.62 17.14 -0.09
CA PRO A 711 30.91 17.69 -1.40
C PRO A 711 31.50 19.11 -1.28
N THR A 712 32.52 19.45 -2.08
CA THR A 712 33.26 20.71 -1.94
C THR A 712 32.37 21.96 -1.98
N HIS A 713 31.37 21.97 -2.87
CA HIS A 713 30.53 23.13 -3.18
C HIS A 713 29.03 22.89 -2.95
N GLU A 714 28.65 21.88 -2.16
CA GLU A 714 27.24 21.66 -1.80
C GLU A 714 27.04 21.73 -0.30
N LYS A 715 26.00 22.45 0.12
CA LYS A 715 25.57 22.52 1.52
C LYS A 715 24.78 21.28 1.88
N ARG A 716 25.46 20.13 1.97
CA ARG A 716 24.89 18.88 2.48
C ARG A 716 25.97 17.95 3.05
N ILE A 717 25.54 16.95 3.80
CA ILE A 717 26.35 15.86 4.33
C ILE A 717 25.71 14.56 3.87
N ASP A 718 26.40 13.78 3.06
CA ASP A 718 25.92 12.48 2.57
C ASP A 718 26.47 11.37 3.47
N ILE A 719 25.61 10.45 3.90
CA ILE A 719 25.97 9.32 4.76
C ILE A 719 25.55 8.01 4.07
N ASP A 720 26.47 7.05 3.96
CA ASP A 720 26.22 5.67 3.51
C ASP A 720 26.69 4.69 4.58
N ASN A 721 25.73 4.13 5.34
CA ASN A 721 26.00 3.10 6.33
C ASN A 721 25.74 1.72 5.75
N ARG A 722 26.71 0.82 5.84
CA ARG A 722 26.62 -0.58 5.41
C ARG A 722 26.90 -1.48 6.60
N LEU A 723 25.92 -2.30 6.99
CA LEU A 723 26.11 -3.35 7.99
C LEU A 723 26.18 -4.66 7.24
N ASN A 724 27.39 -5.20 7.09
CA ASN A 724 27.60 -6.48 6.46
C ASN A 724 27.61 -7.56 7.53
N HIS A 725 27.15 -8.77 7.19
CA HIS A 725 27.31 -9.92 8.08
C HIS A 725 26.54 -9.79 9.41
N VAL A 726 25.35 -9.19 9.39
CA VAL A 726 24.48 -9.10 10.58
C VAL A 726 23.98 -10.51 10.94
N ARG A 727 24.60 -11.14 11.95
CA ARG A 727 24.33 -12.53 12.36
C ARG A 727 23.18 -12.63 13.35
N ASP A 728 23.06 -11.69 14.29
CA ASP A 728 22.06 -11.77 15.35
C ASP A 728 20.62 -11.71 14.81
N LEU A 729 20.37 -11.16 13.62
CA LEU A 729 19.04 -11.19 12.99
C LEU A 729 18.66 -12.55 12.39
N ALA A 730 19.63 -13.43 12.13
CA ALA A 730 19.40 -14.78 11.59
C ALA A 730 19.10 -15.78 12.72
N ASN A 731 17.93 -15.64 13.36
CA ASN A 731 17.53 -16.49 14.48
C ASN A 731 15.99 -16.72 14.50
N ASP A 732 15.52 -17.62 15.37
CA ASP A 732 14.11 -17.99 15.53
C ASP A 732 13.39 -17.30 16.71
N ASP A 733 14.12 -16.58 17.57
CA ASP A 733 13.63 -15.80 18.71
C ASP A 733 13.16 -14.41 18.25
N ARG A 734 11.85 -14.30 18.00
CA ARG A 734 11.19 -13.09 17.50
C ARG A 734 10.92 -12.05 18.60
N TRP A 735 10.64 -10.82 18.17
CA TRP A 735 10.04 -9.72 18.95
C TRP A 735 10.98 -8.95 19.89
N LYS A 736 12.28 -9.19 19.82
CA LYS A 736 13.21 -8.62 20.81
C LYS A 736 14.21 -7.64 20.21
N ARG A 737 14.41 -7.68 18.89
CA ARG A 737 15.48 -6.96 18.22
C ARG A 737 14.97 -5.73 17.51
N PHE A 738 15.61 -4.59 17.78
CA PHE A 738 15.27 -3.31 17.22
C PHE A 738 16.54 -2.50 16.97
N GLY A 739 16.62 -1.85 15.80
CA GLY A 739 17.78 -1.03 15.44
C GLY A 739 17.37 0.38 15.02
N TYR A 740 18.20 1.35 15.39
CA TYR A 740 18.01 2.77 15.15
C TYR A 740 19.31 3.43 14.66
N TYR A 741 19.17 4.53 13.92
CA TYR A 741 20.21 5.55 13.80
C TYR A 741 19.74 6.83 14.50
N ALA A 742 20.56 7.33 15.42
CA ALA A 742 20.24 8.53 16.20
C ALA A 742 20.80 9.82 15.56
N PHE A 743 20.03 10.90 15.62
CA PHE A 743 20.40 12.23 15.14
C PHE A 743 19.99 13.27 16.20
N PRO A 744 20.86 13.52 17.19
CA PRO A 744 20.60 14.43 18.31
C PRO A 744 20.87 15.88 17.89
N PHE A 745 20.01 16.42 17.04
CA PHE A 745 20.12 17.80 16.60
C PHE A 745 19.82 18.77 17.75
N ASP A 746 20.59 19.86 17.86
CA ASP A 746 20.41 20.93 18.84
C ASP A 746 19.62 22.09 18.22
N VAL A 747 18.29 21.99 18.26
CA VAL A 747 17.38 23.03 17.79
C VAL A 747 16.44 23.40 18.94
N PRO A 748 16.80 24.40 19.77
CA PRO A 748 16.00 24.76 20.92
C PRO A 748 14.63 25.25 20.49
N ASP A 749 13.61 24.83 21.23
CA ASP A 749 12.19 25.11 20.96
C ASP A 749 11.74 24.74 19.53
N GLY A 750 12.44 23.77 18.92
CA GLY A 750 12.19 23.34 17.56
C GLY A 750 10.84 22.63 17.40
N THR A 751 10.21 22.83 16.24
CA THR A 751 9.02 22.09 15.81
C THR A 751 9.39 21.07 14.75
N PHE A 752 8.91 19.84 14.92
CA PHE A 752 9.10 18.76 13.95
C PHE A 752 8.09 18.84 12.80
N GLU A 753 8.58 18.65 11.58
CA GLU A 753 7.78 18.40 10.40
C GLU A 753 8.26 17.12 9.70
N VAL A 754 7.35 16.16 9.48
CA VAL A 754 7.66 14.91 8.79
C VAL A 754 6.98 14.87 7.44
N GLY A 755 7.75 14.65 6.38
CA GLY A 755 7.22 14.49 5.03
C GLY A 755 6.58 13.12 4.85
N LEU A 756 5.24 13.06 4.88
CA LEU A 756 4.47 11.88 4.49
C LEU A 756 4.44 11.74 2.96
N ASN A 757 3.81 10.68 2.45
CA ASN A 757 3.69 10.42 1.01
C ASN A 757 2.61 11.27 0.31
N GLY A 758 2.72 12.59 0.44
CA GLY A 758 1.90 13.59 -0.28
C GLY A 758 1.52 14.82 0.54
N CYS A 759 1.94 14.89 1.81
CA CYS A 759 1.81 16.09 2.63
C CYS A 759 2.85 16.07 3.76
N THR A 760 2.83 17.10 4.59
CA THR A 760 3.62 17.16 5.83
C THR A 760 2.72 16.90 7.04
N ALA A 761 3.26 16.28 8.09
CA ALA A 761 2.59 16.13 9.37
C ALA A 761 3.53 16.50 10.53
N ARG A 762 2.99 17.23 11.51
CA ARG A 762 3.64 17.48 12.80
C ARG A 762 3.20 16.40 13.80
N PRO A 763 4.14 15.73 14.49
CA PRO A 763 3.81 14.74 15.52
C PRO A 763 2.82 15.29 16.55
N THR A 764 1.85 14.49 16.96
CA THR A 764 0.76 14.79 17.92
C THR A 764 -0.25 15.87 17.50
N VAL A 765 0.05 16.69 16.48
CA VAL A 765 -0.81 17.79 16.03
C VAL A 765 -1.59 17.42 14.78
N ASP A 766 -0.92 16.87 13.76
CA ASP A 766 -1.54 16.50 12.49
C ASP A 766 -1.85 14.99 12.46
N GLN A 767 -2.42 14.48 13.56
CA GLN A 767 -2.89 13.11 13.73
C GLN A 767 -4.33 13.14 14.27
N THR A 768 -5.18 12.22 13.81
CA THR A 768 -6.61 12.19 14.18
C THR A 768 -6.87 11.79 15.65
N GLY A 769 -5.84 11.30 16.34
CA GLY A 769 -5.95 10.73 17.68
C GLY A 769 -6.40 9.27 17.72
N HIS A 770 -6.64 8.61 16.58
CA HIS A 770 -6.97 7.18 16.53
C HIS A 770 -5.74 6.30 16.77
N GLY A 771 -4.60 6.62 16.15
CA GLY A 771 -3.39 5.80 16.12
C GLY A 771 -2.39 6.03 17.26
N THR A 772 -1.17 5.53 17.10
CA THR A 772 -0.04 5.78 18.01
C THR A 772 0.70 7.08 17.65
N ASP A 773 1.34 7.71 18.63
CA ASP A 773 2.21 8.88 18.43
C ASP A 773 3.69 8.51 18.43
N ALA A 774 4.02 7.22 18.63
CA ALA A 774 5.39 6.75 18.81
C ALA A 774 6.31 7.01 17.59
N TYR A 775 5.75 7.02 16.38
CA TYR A 775 6.48 7.26 15.14
C TYR A 775 5.56 7.81 14.05
N LEU A 776 6.16 8.46 13.05
CA LEU A 776 5.53 8.74 11.77
C LEU A 776 6.26 7.98 10.66
N ALA A 777 5.51 7.63 9.62
CA ALA A 777 6.06 7.03 8.41
C ALA A 777 6.54 8.14 7.46
N ALA A 778 7.73 8.67 7.73
CA ALA A 778 8.44 9.55 6.82
C ALA A 778 8.60 8.86 5.45
N ARG A 779 8.08 9.48 4.39
CA ARG A 779 8.42 9.10 3.02
C ARG A 779 9.91 9.36 2.87
N ASP A 780 10.39 10.60 2.72
CA ASP A 780 11.84 10.81 2.53
C ASP A 780 12.51 11.60 3.62
N TRP A 781 11.80 12.42 4.39
CA TRP A 781 12.47 13.44 5.19
C TRP A 781 11.72 13.78 6.48
N ALA A 782 12.49 14.27 7.44
CA ALA A 782 12.02 14.97 8.63
C ALA A 782 12.83 16.28 8.78
N ASP A 783 12.18 17.34 9.23
CA ASP A 783 12.78 18.63 9.54
C ASP A 783 12.50 18.96 11.00
N ILE A 784 13.50 19.55 11.66
CA ILE A 784 13.36 20.16 12.98
C ILE A 784 13.88 21.59 12.88
N SER A 785 13.02 22.56 13.15
CA SER A 785 13.33 23.98 12.97
C SER A 785 12.64 24.89 13.98
N ASN A 786 13.24 26.05 14.24
CA ASN A 786 12.66 27.18 14.96
C ASN A 786 12.68 28.43 14.07
N ASP A 787 12.37 29.61 14.60
CA ASP A 787 12.29 30.84 13.79
C ASP A 787 13.65 31.28 13.19
N ASP A 788 14.76 30.81 13.75
CA ASP A 788 16.12 31.22 13.38
C ASP A 788 16.81 30.26 12.40
N PHE A 789 16.66 28.96 12.60
CA PHE A 789 17.31 27.93 11.78
C PHE A 789 16.62 26.56 11.92
N GLY A 790 17.05 25.62 11.08
CA GLY A 790 16.63 24.23 11.20
C GLY A 790 17.52 23.26 10.48
N ILE A 791 17.20 21.98 10.62
CA ILE A 791 17.95 20.86 10.06
C ILE A 791 16.96 19.89 9.41
N THR A 792 17.18 19.64 8.12
CA THR A 792 16.46 18.62 7.36
C THR A 792 17.30 17.35 7.27
N LEU A 793 16.73 16.21 7.68
CA LEU A 793 17.25 14.86 7.53
C LEU A 793 16.47 14.13 6.45
N VAL A 794 17.15 13.71 5.37
CA VAL A 794 16.60 12.85 4.33
C VAL A 794 17.04 11.41 4.59
N GLN A 795 16.12 10.45 4.51
CA GLN A 795 16.34 9.01 4.64
C GLN A 795 15.95 8.30 3.32
N LYS A 796 16.92 7.59 2.70
CA LYS A 796 16.67 6.95 1.40
C LYS A 796 16.06 5.56 1.52
N ASP A 797 16.47 4.81 2.52
CA ASP A 797 16.29 3.35 2.61
C ASP A 797 15.35 2.89 3.75
N SER A 798 14.98 3.79 4.67
CA SER A 798 14.02 3.55 5.77
C SER A 798 12.76 4.41 5.64
N CYS A 799 11.74 4.16 6.46
CA CYS A 799 10.49 4.92 6.43
C CYS A 799 9.99 5.42 7.80
N LEU A 800 10.50 4.92 8.92
CA LEU A 800 9.97 5.31 10.23
C LEU A 800 10.90 6.28 10.96
N VAL A 801 10.30 7.32 11.54
CA VAL A 801 11.00 8.31 12.36
C VAL A 801 10.30 8.49 13.70
N GLU A 802 11.07 8.51 14.78
CA GLU A 802 10.61 8.88 16.12
C GLU A 802 11.18 10.23 16.50
N CYS A 803 10.34 11.10 17.06
CA CYS A 803 10.69 12.46 17.43
C CYS A 803 10.89 12.55 18.95
N GLY A 804 12.00 13.16 19.38
CA GLY A 804 12.35 13.41 20.78
C GLY A 804 12.95 12.22 21.53
N LYS A 805 12.50 10.98 21.29
CA LYS A 805 13.05 9.79 21.97
C LYS A 805 12.77 8.50 21.20
N ILE A 806 13.47 7.43 21.58
CA ILE A 806 13.08 6.06 21.25
C ILE A 806 11.96 5.62 22.20
N HIS A 807 10.78 5.31 21.66
CA HIS A 807 9.62 4.85 22.41
C HIS A 807 9.71 3.34 22.64
N ALA A 808 9.91 2.90 23.87
CA ALA A 808 9.81 1.48 24.21
C ALA A 808 8.38 0.94 24.08
N ASP A 809 7.39 1.78 24.43
CA ASP A 809 5.97 1.49 24.18
C ASP A 809 5.53 2.07 22.83
N LYS A 810 5.35 1.21 21.84
CA LYS A 810 4.87 1.60 20.50
C LYS A 810 3.39 2.00 20.46
N LYS A 811 2.73 2.07 21.62
CA LYS A 811 1.34 2.53 21.79
C LYS A 811 1.24 3.89 22.45
N ALA A 812 2.37 4.56 22.68
CA ALA A 812 2.43 5.89 23.26
C ALA A 812 1.44 6.84 22.56
N PHE A 813 0.74 7.65 23.35
CA PHE A 813 -0.27 8.57 22.87
C PHE A 813 -0.37 9.78 23.81
N GLY A 814 -0.43 10.98 23.25
CA GLY A 814 -0.43 12.24 23.98
C GLY A 814 0.94 12.62 24.55
N GLU A 815 2.02 11.96 24.11
CA GLU A 815 3.39 12.25 24.53
C GLU A 815 4.03 13.25 23.57
N LEU A 816 4.14 14.51 23.98
CA LEU A 816 4.86 15.53 23.19
C LEU A 816 6.37 15.20 23.13
N PRO A 817 7.04 15.43 21.98
CA PRO A 817 8.49 15.29 21.88
C PRO A 817 9.22 16.16 22.91
N ALA A 818 10.08 15.54 23.72
CA ALA A 818 10.78 16.23 24.82
C ALA A 818 12.11 16.89 24.41
N THR A 819 12.63 16.55 23.22
CA THR A 819 13.89 17.08 22.67
C THR A 819 13.75 17.28 21.15
N SER A 820 14.71 17.95 20.53
CA SER A 820 14.84 18.10 19.07
C SER A 820 15.50 16.90 18.37
N HIS A 821 15.66 15.76 19.07
CA HIS A 821 16.34 14.59 18.53
C HIS A 821 15.45 13.81 17.56
N LEU A 822 16.06 13.24 16.51
CA LEU A 822 15.40 12.34 15.57
C LEU A 822 16.01 10.94 15.64
N PHE A 823 15.16 9.92 15.57
CA PHE A 823 15.58 8.52 15.54
C PHE A 823 15.00 7.84 14.31
N SER A 824 15.85 7.44 13.36
CA SER A 824 15.44 6.61 12.23
C SER A 824 15.29 5.17 12.71
N TYR A 825 14.06 4.66 12.73
CA TYR A 825 13.75 3.29 13.14
C TYR A 825 13.94 2.35 11.95
N VAL A 826 15.08 1.66 11.92
CA VAL A 826 15.60 1.06 10.68
C VAL A 826 15.34 -0.44 10.53
N LEU A 827 15.14 -1.17 11.63
CA LEU A 827 14.89 -2.62 11.57
C LEU A 827 14.18 -3.20 12.79
N ASN A 828 13.48 -4.32 12.59
CA ASN A 828 13.03 -5.22 13.64
C ASN A 828 13.04 -6.71 13.18
N ASP A 829 12.71 -7.63 14.09
CA ASP A 829 12.66 -9.08 13.84
C ASP A 829 11.22 -9.65 13.82
N TRP A 830 10.24 -8.85 13.42
CA TRP A 830 8.83 -9.26 13.32
C TRP A 830 8.54 -10.24 12.16
N LEU A 831 7.38 -10.92 12.22
CA LEU A 831 6.76 -11.69 11.11
C LEU A 831 7.60 -12.80 10.45
N TYR A 832 8.52 -13.42 11.20
CA TYR A 832 9.47 -14.41 10.66
C TYR A 832 10.20 -13.87 9.42
N ALA A 833 10.38 -12.55 9.36
CA ALA A 833 10.95 -11.88 8.23
C ALA A 833 12.34 -12.41 7.93
N HIS A 834 13.15 -12.77 8.93
CA HIS A 834 14.49 -13.30 8.73
C HIS A 834 14.55 -14.84 8.65
N ALA A 835 13.43 -15.55 8.79
CA ALA A 835 13.39 -17.02 8.80
C ALA A 835 13.85 -17.67 7.49
N TYR A 836 13.98 -16.89 6.42
CA TYR A 836 14.58 -17.34 5.17
C TYR A 836 16.12 -17.38 5.19
N VAL A 837 16.77 -16.92 6.26
CA VAL A 837 18.23 -16.93 6.44
C VAL A 837 18.55 -17.98 7.51
N THR A 838 19.02 -19.16 7.09
CA THR A 838 19.59 -20.14 8.03
C THR A 838 20.89 -20.70 7.43
N GLY A 839 21.93 -20.81 8.26
CA GLY A 839 23.32 -21.04 7.88
C GLY A 839 24.16 -19.74 8.04
N PRO A 840 25.50 -19.78 8.01
CA PRO A 840 26.40 -18.61 8.20
C PRO A 840 26.15 -17.40 7.27
N SER A 841 25.21 -17.53 6.33
CA SER A 841 24.73 -16.53 5.40
C SER A 841 24.36 -15.21 6.07
N HIS A 842 25.09 -14.20 5.66
CA HIS A 842 25.16 -12.86 6.19
C HIS A 842 23.97 -11.99 5.74
N ILE A 843 23.24 -11.36 6.67
CA ILE A 843 22.30 -10.28 6.34
C ILE A 843 23.11 -9.00 6.10
N ASN A 844 22.96 -8.40 4.91
CA ASN A 844 23.61 -7.14 4.57
C ASN A 844 22.57 -6.03 4.46
N LEU A 845 22.75 -4.99 5.26
CA LEU A 845 21.85 -3.84 5.34
C LEU A 845 22.57 -2.58 4.86
N ARG A 846 21.82 -1.66 4.26
CA ARG A 846 22.34 -0.36 3.82
C ARG A 846 21.34 0.73 4.18
N PHE A 847 21.81 1.79 4.82
CA PHE A 847 21.01 2.94 5.21
C PHE A 847 21.73 4.23 4.85
N ARG A 848 21.16 4.97 3.89
CA ARG A 848 21.70 6.25 3.43
C ARG A 848 20.88 7.44 3.93
N TYR A 849 21.60 8.47 4.37
CA TYR A 849 21.02 9.72 4.84
C TYR A 849 21.65 10.92 4.14
N VAL A 850 20.92 12.04 4.08
CA VAL A 850 21.45 13.34 3.67
C VAL A 850 21.01 14.39 4.68
N ILE A 851 21.96 15.14 5.25
CA ILE A 851 21.70 16.20 6.24
C ILE A 851 21.96 17.57 5.61
N ARG A 852 21.09 18.53 5.88
CA ARG A 852 21.31 19.94 5.55
C ARG A 852 20.69 20.86 6.59
N SER A 853 21.46 21.82 7.07
CA SER A 853 20.95 22.97 7.83
C SER A 853 20.47 24.09 6.90
N HIS A 854 19.52 24.88 7.40
CA HIS A 854 18.94 26.02 6.71
C HIS A 854 18.66 27.16 7.70
N SER A 855 18.49 28.38 7.17
CA SER A 855 18.11 29.53 7.98
C SER A 855 16.60 29.77 7.97
N GLY A 856 16.08 30.15 9.13
CA GLY A 856 14.68 30.31 9.44
C GLY A 856 13.91 29.01 9.68
N GLY A 857 12.61 29.15 9.93
CA GLY A 857 11.74 28.01 10.21
C GLY A 857 11.31 27.19 8.99
N ALA A 858 10.49 26.18 9.25
CA ALA A 858 10.04 25.17 8.29
C ALA A 858 9.57 25.73 6.93
N ALA A 859 8.85 26.86 6.90
CA ALA A 859 8.38 27.50 5.68
C ALA A 859 9.50 27.95 4.71
N LYS A 860 10.73 28.14 5.23
CA LYS A 860 11.95 28.51 4.47
C LYS A 860 12.86 27.31 4.19
N SER A 861 12.64 26.15 4.85
CA SER A 861 13.49 24.96 4.73
C SER A 861 13.59 24.46 3.29
N LYS A 862 12.50 24.53 2.52
CA LYS A 862 12.35 23.85 1.23
C LYS A 862 12.71 22.36 1.35
N ALA A 863 12.35 21.72 2.46
CA ALA A 863 12.69 20.34 2.78
C ALA A 863 12.24 19.36 1.68
N ALA A 864 11.01 19.52 1.17
CA ALA A 864 10.47 18.67 0.10
C ALA A 864 11.31 18.73 -1.19
N THR A 865 11.64 19.93 -1.69
CA THR A 865 12.51 20.13 -2.86
C THR A 865 13.90 19.53 -2.64
N PHE A 866 14.47 19.74 -1.46
CA PHE A 866 15.78 19.17 -1.13
C PHE A 866 15.76 17.65 -1.09
N ALA A 867 14.73 17.07 -0.49
CA ALA A 867 14.53 15.63 -0.46
C ALA A 867 14.34 15.07 -1.88
N GLU A 868 13.52 15.70 -2.72
CA GLU A 868 13.37 15.32 -4.14
C GLU A 868 14.72 15.30 -4.85
N HIS A 869 15.56 16.33 -4.65
CA HIS A 869 16.90 16.34 -5.24
C HIS A 869 17.79 15.22 -4.71
N ALA A 870 17.74 14.95 -3.41
CA ALA A 870 18.57 13.94 -2.77
C ALA A 870 18.17 12.51 -3.17
N VAL A 871 16.88 12.23 -3.38
CA VAL A 871 16.37 10.87 -3.64
C VAL A 871 16.14 10.56 -5.12
N THR A 872 16.04 11.58 -5.98
CA THR A 872 15.85 11.45 -7.42
C THR A 872 17.15 11.89 -8.12
N PRO A 873 18.05 10.97 -8.49
CA PRO A 873 19.31 11.34 -9.13
C PRO A 873 19.10 11.79 -10.59
N SER A 874 20.00 12.66 -11.09
CA SER A 874 20.16 12.82 -12.54
C SER A 874 20.69 11.51 -13.16
N LEU A 875 20.23 11.18 -14.36
CA LEU A 875 20.65 9.98 -15.08
C LEU A 875 21.68 10.36 -16.14
N ALA A 876 22.72 9.54 -16.30
CA ALA A 876 23.79 9.83 -17.25
C ALA A 876 24.12 8.61 -18.12
N THR A 877 24.51 8.86 -19.38
CA THR A 877 25.01 7.83 -20.28
C THR A 877 26.09 8.39 -21.20
N VAL A 878 27.05 7.55 -21.59
CA VAL A 878 28.16 7.94 -22.44
C VAL A 878 27.76 7.86 -23.91
N ILE A 879 28.03 8.93 -24.65
CA ILE A 879 28.01 8.99 -26.12
C ILE A 879 29.47 8.79 -26.58
N PRO A 880 29.85 7.60 -27.08
CA PRO A 880 31.27 7.26 -27.27
C PRO A 880 31.92 7.92 -28.49
N HIS A 881 31.13 8.43 -29.43
CA HIS A 881 31.62 8.97 -30.69
C HIS A 881 30.87 10.26 -31.07
N ALA A 882 31.45 11.05 -31.97
CA ALA A 882 30.72 12.16 -32.57
C ALA A 882 29.49 11.63 -33.32
N GLN A 883 28.37 12.32 -33.20
CA GLN A 883 27.13 11.95 -33.84
C GLN A 883 26.32 13.17 -34.24
N ARG A 884 25.51 13.02 -35.29
CA ARG A 884 24.45 13.97 -35.62
C ARG A 884 23.21 13.65 -34.79
N GLY A 885 22.42 14.65 -34.47
CA GLY A 885 21.22 14.51 -33.67
C GLY A 885 20.14 15.48 -34.12
N SER A 886 18.89 15.15 -33.82
CA SER A 886 17.71 15.99 -34.09
C SER A 886 17.32 16.87 -32.91
N LEU A 887 17.79 16.57 -31.70
CA LEU A 887 17.57 17.40 -30.52
C LEU A 887 18.51 18.63 -30.51
N PRO A 888 18.19 19.69 -29.75
CA PRO A 888 19.05 20.86 -29.65
C PRO A 888 20.47 20.55 -29.14
N ALA A 889 21.48 21.23 -29.67
CA ALA A 889 22.85 21.00 -29.25
C ALA A 889 23.11 21.45 -27.81
N ARG A 890 24.06 20.78 -27.14
CA ARG A 890 24.64 21.11 -25.82
C ARG A 890 23.70 21.01 -24.62
N GLN A 891 22.52 21.63 -24.64
CA GLN A 891 21.54 21.55 -23.54
C GLN A 891 20.12 21.88 -24.02
N HIS A 892 19.12 21.29 -23.37
CA HIS A 892 17.72 21.52 -23.67
C HIS A 892 16.82 21.27 -22.46
N SER A 893 15.69 21.98 -22.38
CA SER A 893 14.60 21.69 -21.43
C SER A 893 13.36 21.31 -22.21
N PHE A 894 12.79 20.13 -21.92
CA PHE A 894 11.55 19.68 -22.53
C PHE A 894 10.33 20.37 -21.90
N MET A 895 10.36 20.54 -20.57
CA MET A 895 9.29 21.16 -19.79
C MET A 895 9.86 22.08 -18.71
N SER A 896 9.18 23.19 -18.46
CA SER A 896 9.40 24.01 -17.25
C SER A 896 8.09 24.52 -16.67
N VAL A 897 8.10 24.76 -15.36
CA VAL A 897 6.98 25.36 -14.62
C VAL A 897 7.55 26.48 -13.75
N ASP A 898 6.92 27.66 -13.77
CA ASP A 898 7.36 28.83 -13.00
C ASP A 898 6.79 28.87 -11.56
N ALA A 899 6.72 27.71 -10.91
CA ALA A 899 6.27 27.56 -9.53
C ALA A 899 7.23 26.64 -8.75
N PRO A 900 8.03 27.17 -7.79
CA PRO A 900 9.07 26.40 -7.12
C PRO A 900 8.53 25.34 -6.13
N ASN A 901 7.26 25.45 -5.74
CA ASN A 901 6.57 24.50 -4.87
C ASN A 901 5.77 23.43 -5.63
N VAL A 902 5.88 23.39 -6.97
CA VAL A 902 5.22 22.38 -7.81
C VAL A 902 6.26 21.39 -8.35
N SER A 903 6.06 20.11 -8.05
CA SER A 903 6.84 18.99 -8.59
C SER A 903 6.06 18.25 -9.67
N LEU A 904 6.78 17.67 -10.64
CA LEU A 904 6.21 16.74 -11.62
C LEU A 904 6.38 15.32 -11.08
N LEU A 905 5.27 14.62 -10.84
CA LEU A 905 5.30 13.24 -10.36
C LEU A 905 5.54 12.26 -11.50
N THR A 906 4.86 12.43 -12.63
CA THR A 906 5.03 11.57 -13.82
C THR A 906 4.67 12.34 -15.09
N LEU A 907 5.28 11.90 -16.20
CA LEU A 907 4.89 12.21 -17.57
C LEU A 907 4.76 10.89 -18.32
N LYS A 908 3.55 10.52 -18.72
CA LYS A 908 3.26 9.20 -19.29
C LYS A 908 2.30 9.28 -20.46
N LEU A 909 2.16 8.20 -21.24
CA LEU A 909 1.04 8.09 -22.16
C LEU A 909 -0.29 7.88 -21.39
N SER A 910 -1.38 8.42 -21.93
CA SER A 910 -2.73 8.26 -21.39
C SER A 910 -3.17 6.79 -21.31
N GLN A 911 -3.87 6.41 -20.23
CA GLN A 911 -4.52 5.09 -20.13
C GLN A 911 -5.71 4.95 -21.08
N THR A 912 -6.29 6.07 -21.54
CA THR A 912 -7.15 6.03 -22.75
C THR A 912 -6.23 6.09 -23.98
N PRO A 913 -6.09 5.02 -24.77
CA PRO A 913 -5.16 5.00 -25.88
C PRO A 913 -5.42 6.12 -26.89
N GLY A 914 -4.36 6.78 -27.36
CA GLY A 914 -4.45 7.84 -28.38
C GLY A 914 -4.82 9.23 -27.89
N ARG A 915 -5.07 9.38 -26.58
CA ARG A 915 -5.41 10.66 -25.95
C ARG A 915 -4.19 11.41 -25.41
N GLY A 916 -3.07 11.31 -26.14
CA GLY A 916 -1.84 12.03 -25.87
C GLY A 916 -1.12 11.65 -24.57
N VAL A 917 -0.52 12.67 -23.95
CA VAL A 917 0.36 12.57 -22.78
C VAL A 917 -0.37 13.04 -21.52
N ILE A 918 -0.10 12.42 -20.38
CA ILE A 918 -0.54 12.83 -19.06
C ILE A 918 0.66 13.36 -18.29
N ALA A 919 0.56 14.58 -17.77
CA ALA A 919 1.49 15.17 -16.83
C ALA A 919 0.78 15.34 -15.47
N ARG A 920 1.31 14.73 -14.40
CA ARG A 920 0.77 14.90 -13.05
C ARG A 920 1.71 15.72 -12.20
N PHE A 921 1.18 16.77 -11.61
CA PHE A 921 1.87 17.70 -10.74
C PHE A 921 1.37 17.57 -9.30
N HIS A 922 2.21 17.96 -8.35
CA HIS A 922 1.90 17.96 -6.92
C HIS A 922 2.46 19.22 -6.25
N GLU A 923 1.63 19.87 -5.44
CA GLU A 923 2.05 20.99 -4.59
C GLU A 923 2.75 20.46 -3.33
N THR A 924 3.96 20.94 -3.03
CA THR A 924 4.85 20.31 -2.03
C THR A 924 5.08 21.13 -0.76
N ALA A 925 4.65 22.38 -0.72
CA ALA A 925 4.97 23.33 0.35
C ALA A 925 3.78 23.67 1.26
N GLY A 926 2.60 23.08 1.03
CA GLY A 926 1.39 23.36 1.80
C GLY A 926 0.83 24.76 1.52
N ARG A 927 1.13 25.36 0.37
CA ARG A 927 0.68 26.69 -0.02
C ARG A 927 0.14 26.68 -1.46
N PRO A 928 -0.95 27.41 -1.75
CA PRO A 928 -1.47 27.43 -3.11
C PRO A 928 -0.45 28.01 -4.10
N ALA A 929 -0.46 27.51 -5.33
CA ALA A 929 0.17 28.15 -6.47
C ALA A 929 -0.96 28.70 -7.36
N ASP A 930 -1.19 30.02 -7.30
CA ASP A 930 -2.34 30.65 -7.95
C ASP A 930 -2.23 30.64 -9.49
N VAL A 931 -1.01 30.72 -10.02
CA VAL A 931 -0.71 30.62 -11.46
C VAL A 931 0.66 29.97 -11.66
N ALA A 932 0.68 28.68 -11.99
CA ALA A 932 1.87 27.95 -12.42
C ALA A 932 1.83 27.73 -13.94
N ARG A 933 2.64 28.49 -14.69
CA ARG A 933 2.71 28.42 -16.16
C ARG A 933 3.54 27.23 -16.59
N VAL A 934 2.93 26.35 -17.36
CA VAL A 934 3.56 25.19 -17.98
C VAL A 934 4.09 25.59 -19.35
N LYS A 935 5.40 25.43 -19.58
CA LYS A 935 6.03 25.62 -20.89
C LYS A 935 6.51 24.28 -21.42
N LEU A 936 6.12 23.96 -22.66
CA LEU A 936 6.47 22.75 -23.38
C LEU A 936 7.32 23.14 -24.60
N SER A 937 8.39 22.38 -24.88
CA SER A 937 9.24 22.61 -26.06
C SER A 937 9.00 21.62 -27.19
N TRP A 938 7.99 20.75 -27.06
CA TRP A 938 7.59 19.78 -28.08
C TRP A 938 6.19 20.06 -28.61
N GLY A 939 5.90 19.50 -29.78
CA GLY A 939 4.60 19.60 -30.43
C GLY A 939 4.30 21.00 -30.97
N SER A 940 3.29 21.07 -31.82
CA SER A 940 2.66 22.31 -32.27
C SER A 940 1.15 22.14 -32.12
N GLU A 941 0.42 23.24 -31.93
CA GLU A 941 -1.04 23.22 -31.79
C GLU A 941 -1.57 22.25 -30.70
N LEU A 942 -0.97 22.30 -29.51
CA LEU A 942 -1.39 21.45 -28.40
C LEU A 942 -2.71 21.94 -27.76
N GLN A 943 -3.54 21.00 -27.34
CA GLN A 943 -4.64 21.19 -26.40
C GLN A 943 -4.23 20.67 -25.03
N LEU A 944 -4.42 21.49 -24.01
CA LEU A 944 -4.21 21.13 -22.62
C LEU A 944 -5.58 21.01 -21.96
N THR A 945 -5.84 19.89 -21.31
CA THR A 945 -7.11 19.61 -20.61
C THR A 945 -6.79 19.22 -19.18
N GLN A 946 -7.38 19.92 -18.21
CA GLN A 946 -7.33 19.50 -16.81
C GLN A 946 -8.17 18.24 -16.64
N CYS A 947 -7.61 17.26 -15.93
CA CYS A 947 -8.27 15.99 -15.62
C CYS A 947 -8.36 15.76 -14.11
N SER A 948 -9.16 14.78 -13.71
CA SER A 948 -8.96 14.09 -12.44
C SER A 948 -7.63 13.34 -12.44
N LEU A 949 -7.23 12.89 -11.25
CA LEU A 949 -6.10 12.02 -11.03
C LEU A 949 -6.18 10.76 -11.89
N THR A 950 -7.36 10.17 -12.07
CA THR A 950 -7.62 8.99 -12.93
C THR A 950 -7.87 9.33 -14.40
N GLU A 951 -7.45 10.53 -14.84
CA GLU A 951 -7.45 10.99 -16.23
C GLU A 951 -8.84 11.22 -16.84
N ILE A 952 -9.84 11.51 -16.00
CA ILE A 952 -11.17 11.93 -16.49
C ILE A 952 -11.13 13.43 -16.78
N ASP A 953 -11.44 13.83 -18.01
CA ASP A 953 -11.41 15.23 -18.43
C ASP A 953 -12.39 16.07 -17.60
N ARG A 954 -11.93 17.23 -17.12
CA ARG A 954 -12.72 18.22 -16.37
C ARG A 954 -12.98 19.46 -17.22
N ALA A 955 -11.92 20.13 -17.69
CA ALA A 955 -12.03 21.34 -18.48
C ALA A 955 -10.79 21.57 -19.37
N PRO A 956 -10.96 22.06 -20.61
CA PRO A 956 -9.83 22.53 -21.41
C PRO A 956 -9.25 23.82 -20.80
N LEU A 957 -7.94 23.99 -20.91
CA LEU A 957 -7.26 25.20 -20.49
C LEU A 957 -7.19 26.22 -21.64
N THR A 958 -7.53 27.47 -21.36
CA THR A 958 -7.41 28.60 -22.31
C THR A 958 -6.00 29.16 -22.37
N ARG A 959 -5.22 28.97 -21.30
CA ARG A 959 -3.80 29.29 -21.16
C ARG A 959 -3.10 28.11 -20.51
N PRO A 960 -1.80 27.87 -20.75
CA PRO A 960 -1.08 26.78 -20.12
C PRO A 960 -0.72 27.12 -18.66
N GLU A 961 -1.74 27.40 -17.84
CA GLU A 961 -1.64 27.84 -16.46
C GLU A 961 -2.37 26.83 -15.55
N LEU A 962 -1.71 26.43 -14.47
CA LEU A 962 -2.23 25.53 -13.46
C LEU A 962 -2.51 26.30 -12.17
N GLN A 963 -3.58 25.90 -11.49
CA GLN A 963 -3.86 26.29 -10.12
C GLN A 963 -3.76 25.07 -9.23
N THR A 964 -3.01 25.16 -8.14
CA THR A 964 -2.92 24.08 -7.16
C THR A 964 -3.25 24.60 -5.78
N ASN A 965 -4.10 23.87 -5.06
CA ASN A 965 -4.28 24.06 -3.62
C ASN A 965 -3.06 23.48 -2.86
N PRO A 966 -2.86 23.83 -1.57
CA PRO A 966 -1.91 23.15 -0.71
C PRO A 966 -1.97 21.63 -0.87
N PHE A 967 -0.83 20.96 -1.05
CA PHE A 967 -0.72 19.49 -1.15
C PHE A 967 -1.62 18.80 -2.19
N ALA A 968 -2.25 19.55 -3.09
CA ALA A 968 -3.16 19.00 -4.09
C ALA A 968 -2.41 18.45 -5.30
N TYR A 969 -3.05 17.50 -5.98
CA TYR A 969 -2.61 17.02 -7.28
C TYR A 969 -3.28 17.83 -8.40
N ALA A 970 -2.54 18.09 -9.47
CA ALA A 970 -3.08 18.62 -10.72
C ALA A 970 -2.66 17.71 -11.87
N THR A 971 -3.63 17.22 -12.65
CA THR A 971 -3.36 16.33 -13.78
C THR A 971 -3.73 17.04 -15.08
N LEU A 972 -2.79 17.09 -16.02
CA LEU A 972 -2.99 17.63 -17.36
C LEU A 972 -2.89 16.54 -18.41
N ARG A 973 -3.85 16.54 -19.31
CA ARG A 973 -3.77 15.84 -20.59
C ARG A 973 -3.29 16.81 -21.66
N ILE A 974 -2.25 16.42 -22.38
CA ILE A 974 -1.59 17.19 -23.43
C ILE A 974 -1.77 16.42 -24.75
N GLU A 975 -2.55 16.98 -25.67
CA GLU A 975 -2.93 16.34 -26.93
C GLU A 975 -2.62 17.22 -28.12
N SER A 976 -2.21 16.63 -29.24
CA SER A 976 -2.20 17.32 -30.53
C SER A 976 -3.63 17.59 -31.00
N LYS A 977 -3.87 18.75 -31.61
CA LYS A 977 -5.13 19.09 -32.29
C LYS A 977 -5.27 18.49 -33.67
N ASN A 978 -4.22 17.84 -34.20
CA ASN A 978 -4.29 17.18 -35.49
C ASN A 978 -5.37 16.09 -35.49
N PRO A 979 -6.07 15.92 -36.62
CA PRO A 979 -7.09 14.89 -36.73
C PRO A 979 -6.46 13.49 -36.61
N PRO A 980 -7.16 12.52 -35.98
CA PRO A 980 -6.68 11.15 -35.95
C PRO A 980 -6.63 10.55 -37.37
N PRO A 981 -5.73 9.59 -37.63
CA PRO A 981 -5.66 8.91 -38.91
C PRO A 981 -6.89 7.99 -39.11
N PRO A 982 -7.17 7.54 -40.35
CA PRO A 982 -8.20 6.52 -40.57
C PRO A 982 -7.83 5.19 -39.89
N ALA A 983 -8.84 4.38 -39.56
CA ALA A 983 -8.63 3.05 -39.02
C ALA A 983 -7.95 2.14 -40.06
N PRO A 984 -6.93 1.35 -39.67
CA PRO A 984 -6.36 0.35 -40.57
C PRO A 984 -7.39 -0.72 -40.93
N LYS A 985 -7.25 -1.31 -42.12
CA LYS A 985 -8.02 -2.48 -42.53
C LYS A 985 -7.28 -3.75 -42.09
N LEU A 986 -7.74 -4.35 -40.99
CA LEU A 986 -7.20 -5.60 -40.46
C LEU A 986 -7.73 -6.81 -41.23
N THR A 987 -6.86 -7.78 -41.48
CA THR A 987 -7.22 -9.12 -41.95
C THR A 987 -6.53 -10.18 -41.10
N ALA A 988 -7.24 -11.25 -40.77
CA ALA A 988 -6.65 -12.47 -40.24
C ALA A 988 -6.17 -13.33 -41.42
N GLY A 989 -4.94 -13.81 -41.34
CA GLY A 989 -4.31 -14.71 -42.30
C GLY A 989 -4.26 -16.14 -41.78
N ASP A 990 -3.12 -16.79 -42.00
CA ASP A 990 -2.92 -18.19 -41.61
C ASP A 990 -3.08 -18.40 -40.10
N CYS A 991 -3.78 -19.48 -39.77
CA CYS A 991 -4.02 -19.92 -38.40
C CYS A 991 -3.41 -21.31 -38.20
N THR A 992 -2.79 -21.54 -37.05
CA THR A 992 -2.47 -22.89 -36.57
C THR A 992 -3.47 -23.26 -35.47
N ASP A 993 -3.27 -24.39 -34.81
CA ASP A 993 -4.00 -24.74 -33.60
C ASP A 993 -3.61 -23.89 -32.38
N LYS A 994 -2.53 -23.09 -32.46
CA LYS A 994 -2.05 -22.21 -31.36
C LYS A 994 -1.75 -20.78 -31.77
N SER A 995 -1.88 -20.38 -33.03
CA SER A 995 -1.60 -19.00 -33.44
C SER A 995 -2.51 -18.49 -34.54
N ILE A 996 -2.64 -17.16 -34.60
CA ILE A 996 -3.39 -16.43 -35.62
C ILE A 996 -2.49 -15.32 -36.17
N SER A 997 -2.25 -15.34 -37.47
CA SER A 997 -1.51 -14.27 -38.16
C SER A 997 -2.43 -13.11 -38.48
N LEU A 998 -1.98 -11.89 -38.24
CA LEU A 998 -2.68 -10.65 -38.49
C LEU A 998 -1.86 -9.77 -39.44
N GLN A 999 -2.52 -9.20 -40.45
CA GLN A 999 -1.89 -8.34 -41.45
C GLN A 999 -2.79 -7.15 -41.80
N TRP A 1000 -2.17 -6.02 -42.16
CA TRP A 1000 -2.85 -4.81 -42.61
C TRP A 1000 -1.93 -3.99 -43.53
N GLU A 1001 -2.51 -3.11 -44.33
CA GLU A 1001 -1.74 -2.18 -45.17
C GLU A 1001 -1.21 -0.99 -44.34
N PRO A 1002 -0.03 -0.43 -44.69
CA PRO A 1002 0.47 0.78 -44.08
C PRO A 1002 -0.51 1.95 -44.20
N VAL A 1003 -0.77 2.67 -43.10
CA VAL A 1003 -1.56 3.91 -43.10
C VAL A 1003 -0.63 5.12 -43.22
N ALA A 1004 -0.94 6.07 -44.10
CA ALA A 1004 -0.12 7.26 -44.31
C ALA A 1004 0.01 8.11 -43.03
N GLY A 1005 1.21 8.58 -42.72
CA GLY A 1005 1.49 9.42 -41.53
C GLY A 1005 1.55 8.66 -40.20
N VAL A 1006 1.45 7.32 -40.23
CA VAL A 1006 1.45 6.44 -39.05
C VAL A 1006 2.82 5.78 -38.91
N GLN A 1007 3.27 5.61 -37.66
CA GLN A 1007 4.54 4.94 -37.35
C GLN A 1007 4.35 3.67 -36.52
N GLN A 1008 3.21 3.56 -35.83
CA GLN A 1008 2.95 2.46 -34.92
C GLN A 1008 1.49 2.03 -34.99
N TYR A 1009 1.22 0.78 -34.62
CA TYR A 1009 -0.09 0.19 -34.54
C TYR A 1009 -0.29 -0.45 -33.16
N ARG A 1010 -1.49 -0.31 -32.61
CA ARG A 1010 -1.94 -1.01 -31.40
C ARG A 1010 -2.89 -2.12 -31.80
N ILE A 1011 -2.60 -3.32 -31.33
CA ILE A 1011 -3.40 -4.51 -31.60
C ILE A 1011 -4.09 -4.89 -30.29
N TYR A 1012 -5.39 -5.12 -30.39
CA TYR A 1012 -6.21 -5.51 -29.27
C TYR A 1012 -6.86 -6.86 -29.54
N ARG A 1013 -7.01 -7.66 -28.49
CA ARG A 1013 -7.60 -9.00 -28.53
C ARG A 1013 -8.65 -9.15 -27.44
N GLY A 1014 -9.80 -9.70 -27.79
CA GLY A 1014 -10.85 -10.11 -26.86
C GLY A 1014 -11.47 -11.46 -27.22
N GLU A 1015 -12.18 -12.04 -26.26
CA GLU A 1015 -12.92 -13.30 -26.43
C GLU A 1015 -14.28 -13.11 -27.11
N GLN A 1016 -14.79 -11.88 -27.17
CA GLN A 1016 -16.09 -11.51 -27.73
C GLN A 1016 -15.95 -10.37 -28.72
N ALA A 1017 -16.85 -10.25 -29.71
CA ALA A 1017 -16.74 -9.25 -30.77
C ALA A 1017 -16.87 -7.80 -30.29
N ASP A 1018 -17.59 -7.57 -29.19
CA ASP A 1018 -17.93 -6.25 -28.63
C ASP A 1018 -16.93 -5.76 -27.58
N PHE A 1019 -15.82 -6.47 -27.37
CA PHE A 1019 -14.77 -6.07 -26.44
C PHE A 1019 -14.27 -4.64 -26.72
N ALA A 1020 -13.94 -3.91 -25.65
CA ALA A 1020 -13.41 -2.55 -25.75
C ALA A 1020 -11.90 -2.59 -26.06
N PRO A 1021 -11.40 -1.82 -27.05
CA PRO A 1021 -9.97 -1.72 -27.34
C PRO A 1021 -9.27 -0.81 -26.30
N ASP A 1022 -9.18 -1.29 -25.07
CA ASP A 1022 -8.60 -0.62 -23.91
C ASP A 1022 -7.24 -1.22 -23.51
N GLU A 1023 -6.67 -0.74 -22.40
CA GLU A 1023 -5.37 -1.21 -21.91
C GLU A 1023 -5.37 -2.68 -21.45
N TYR A 1024 -6.53 -3.23 -21.08
CA TYR A 1024 -6.66 -4.63 -20.66
C TYR A 1024 -6.63 -5.57 -21.86
N HIS A 1025 -7.25 -5.15 -22.97
CA HIS A 1025 -7.27 -5.91 -24.22
C HIS A 1025 -6.08 -5.62 -25.13
N LEU A 1026 -5.18 -4.70 -24.74
CA LEU A 1026 -3.97 -4.39 -25.51
C LEU A 1026 -3.06 -5.62 -25.55
N LEU A 1027 -2.94 -6.22 -26.74
CA LEU A 1027 -2.05 -7.34 -26.98
C LEU A 1027 -0.62 -6.86 -27.17
N THR A 1028 -0.41 -5.88 -28.05
CA THR A 1028 0.91 -5.33 -28.35
C THR A 1028 0.84 -3.96 -29.04
N THR A 1029 1.98 -3.27 -29.07
CA THR A 1029 2.24 -2.13 -29.95
C THR A 1029 3.42 -2.48 -30.86
N THR A 1030 3.28 -2.25 -32.17
CA THR A 1030 4.30 -2.61 -33.17
C THR A 1030 4.47 -1.53 -34.23
N ASP A 1031 5.65 -1.41 -34.83
CA ASP A 1031 5.92 -0.59 -36.01
C ASP A 1031 5.82 -1.38 -37.33
N GLN A 1032 5.59 -2.68 -37.23
CA GLN A 1032 5.39 -3.58 -38.37
C GLN A 1032 3.93 -3.55 -38.84
N THR A 1033 3.69 -4.04 -40.05
CA THR A 1033 2.34 -4.17 -40.66
C THR A 1033 1.76 -5.58 -40.54
N HIS A 1034 2.35 -6.39 -39.67
CA HIS A 1034 1.90 -7.73 -39.36
C HIS A 1034 2.19 -8.05 -37.89
N HIS A 1035 1.47 -9.03 -37.35
CA HIS A 1035 1.70 -9.60 -36.03
C HIS A 1035 1.20 -11.04 -36.00
N VAL A 1036 1.87 -11.90 -35.23
CA VAL A 1036 1.39 -13.25 -34.95
C VAL A 1036 1.01 -13.29 -33.49
N ASP A 1037 -0.28 -13.50 -33.22
CA ASP A 1037 -0.77 -13.78 -31.87
C ASP A 1037 -0.65 -15.29 -31.65
N ASP A 1038 0.28 -15.69 -30.78
CA ASP A 1038 0.66 -17.07 -30.53
C ASP A 1038 0.21 -17.57 -29.15
N TRP A 1039 0.34 -18.87 -28.93
CA TRP A 1039 -0.02 -19.58 -27.69
C TRP A 1039 -1.49 -19.50 -27.30
N LEU A 1040 -2.36 -19.46 -28.31
CA LEU A 1040 -3.80 -19.48 -28.20
C LEU A 1040 -4.34 -20.90 -27.94
N SER A 1041 -5.52 -21.00 -27.35
CA SER A 1041 -6.19 -22.29 -27.17
C SER A 1041 -6.63 -22.89 -28.52
N PRO A 1042 -6.47 -24.20 -28.76
CA PRO A 1042 -6.97 -24.86 -29.97
C PRO A 1042 -8.48 -24.78 -30.15
N GLY A 1043 -8.92 -24.62 -31.39
CA GLY A 1043 -10.33 -24.49 -31.77
C GLY A 1043 -11.06 -23.26 -31.19
N ALA A 1044 -10.34 -22.34 -30.57
CA ALA A 1044 -10.90 -21.16 -29.93
C ALA A 1044 -11.11 -20.02 -30.94
N ILE A 1045 -12.15 -19.23 -30.70
CA ILE A 1045 -12.49 -18.05 -31.48
C ILE A 1045 -11.95 -16.83 -30.73
N TRP A 1046 -11.25 -15.98 -31.48
CA TRP A 1046 -10.71 -14.72 -30.98
C TRP A 1046 -11.16 -13.56 -31.85
N HIS A 1047 -11.30 -12.40 -31.21
CA HIS A 1047 -11.72 -11.16 -31.83
C HIS A 1047 -10.59 -10.14 -31.74
N TYR A 1048 -10.22 -9.57 -32.89
CA TYR A 1048 -9.12 -8.63 -33.01
C TYR A 1048 -9.59 -7.27 -33.50
N ARG A 1049 -8.96 -6.22 -32.96
CA ARG A 1049 -9.09 -4.85 -33.44
C ARG A 1049 -7.71 -4.23 -33.54
N ILE A 1050 -7.54 -3.32 -34.49
CA ILE A 1050 -6.29 -2.57 -34.66
C ILE A 1050 -6.56 -1.08 -34.70
N ALA A 1051 -5.63 -0.29 -34.17
CA ALA A 1051 -5.64 1.16 -34.33
C ALA A 1051 -4.27 1.67 -34.78
N ALA A 1052 -4.27 2.65 -35.68
CA ALA A 1052 -3.08 3.36 -36.14
C ALA A 1052 -2.72 4.47 -35.16
N VAL A 1053 -1.42 4.70 -34.94
CA VAL A 1053 -0.88 5.75 -34.07
C VAL A 1053 0.10 6.65 -34.84
N THR A 1054 -0.20 7.94 -34.89
CA THR A 1054 0.62 8.96 -35.57
C THR A 1054 1.88 9.32 -34.76
N THR A 1055 2.76 10.09 -35.38
CA THR A 1055 3.97 10.62 -34.74
C THR A 1055 3.64 11.47 -33.51
N ASP A 1056 2.56 12.24 -33.55
CA ASP A 1056 2.06 13.13 -32.49
C ASP A 1056 1.05 12.47 -31.53
N LEU A 1057 1.07 11.14 -31.46
CA LEU A 1057 0.33 10.32 -30.48
C LEU A 1057 -1.18 10.31 -30.63
N ARG A 1058 -1.72 10.74 -31.77
CA ARG A 1058 -3.15 10.55 -32.10
C ARG A 1058 -3.37 9.11 -32.54
N GLN A 1059 -4.47 8.53 -32.07
CA GLN A 1059 -4.89 7.19 -32.48
C GLN A 1059 -6.14 7.26 -33.33
N SER A 1060 -6.22 6.42 -34.37
CA SER A 1060 -7.46 6.21 -35.11
C SER A 1060 -8.54 5.62 -34.21
N PRO A 1061 -9.83 5.68 -34.60
CA PRO A 1061 -10.79 4.68 -34.15
C PRO A 1061 -10.21 3.27 -34.38
N ALA A 1062 -10.50 2.34 -33.48
CA ALA A 1062 -10.14 0.95 -33.73
C ALA A 1062 -10.94 0.41 -34.92
N SER A 1063 -10.35 -0.51 -35.69
CA SER A 1063 -11.05 -1.21 -36.77
C SER A 1063 -12.32 -1.91 -36.26
N SER A 1064 -13.21 -2.26 -37.18
CA SER A 1064 -14.22 -3.29 -36.90
C SER A 1064 -13.53 -4.57 -36.40
N SER A 1065 -14.21 -5.32 -35.53
CA SER A 1065 -13.69 -6.60 -35.05
C SER A 1065 -13.49 -7.55 -36.23
N VAL A 1066 -12.29 -8.13 -36.33
CA VAL A 1066 -12.01 -9.29 -37.18
C VAL A 1066 -12.09 -10.53 -36.31
N GLN A 1067 -12.88 -11.51 -36.73
CA GLN A 1067 -12.95 -12.80 -36.07
C GLN A 1067 -11.96 -13.76 -36.73
N ALA A 1068 -11.26 -14.53 -35.92
CA ALA A 1068 -10.43 -15.64 -36.38
C ALA A 1068 -10.55 -16.82 -35.42
N LYS A 1069 -10.35 -18.03 -35.94
CA LYS A 1069 -10.47 -19.27 -35.17
C LYS A 1069 -9.20 -20.09 -35.35
N THR A 1070 -8.57 -20.47 -34.25
CA THR A 1070 -7.46 -21.44 -34.30
C THR A 1070 -7.95 -22.78 -34.83
N LEU A 1071 -7.08 -23.53 -35.48
CA LEU A 1071 -7.41 -24.89 -35.95
C LEU A 1071 -7.75 -25.79 -34.77
N ALA A 1072 -8.44 -26.90 -35.04
CA ALA A 1072 -8.56 -27.97 -34.06
C ALA A 1072 -7.15 -28.43 -33.62
N LYS A 1073 -7.05 -28.98 -32.41
CA LYS A 1073 -5.79 -29.45 -31.82
C LYS A 1073 -4.94 -30.19 -32.85
N GLY A 1074 -3.68 -29.76 -33.00
CA GLY A 1074 -2.69 -30.32 -33.91
C GLY A 1074 -1.35 -30.53 -33.22
N ASP A 1075 -0.27 -30.49 -34.00
CA ASP A 1075 1.09 -30.84 -33.54
C ASP A 1075 1.91 -29.62 -33.05
N SER A 1076 1.28 -28.48 -32.77
CA SER A 1076 2.00 -27.32 -32.25
C SER A 1076 2.49 -27.58 -30.82
N PRO A 1077 3.77 -27.28 -30.50
CA PRO A 1077 4.28 -27.50 -29.17
C PRO A 1077 3.63 -26.54 -28.14
N PRO A 1078 3.68 -26.87 -26.84
CA PRO A 1078 3.29 -25.96 -25.76
C PRO A 1078 4.08 -24.65 -25.72
N ALA A 1079 3.47 -23.62 -25.14
CA ALA A 1079 4.09 -22.34 -24.88
C ALA A 1079 5.28 -22.44 -23.93
N ARG A 1080 6.25 -21.57 -24.16
CA ARG A 1080 7.38 -21.41 -23.23
C ARG A 1080 6.84 -21.04 -21.84
N VAL A 1081 7.35 -21.72 -20.82
CA VAL A 1081 7.09 -21.34 -19.42
C VAL A 1081 7.48 -19.88 -19.21
N GLY A 1082 6.61 -19.10 -18.58
CA GLY A 1082 6.74 -17.65 -18.40
C GLY A 1082 6.01 -16.79 -19.43
N ASN A 1083 5.40 -17.38 -20.45
CA ASN A 1083 4.66 -16.62 -21.46
C ASN A 1083 3.36 -15.97 -20.93
N VAL A 1084 2.72 -16.56 -19.93
CA VAL A 1084 1.47 -16.06 -19.36
C VAL A 1084 1.75 -15.22 -18.11
N TYR A 1085 1.33 -13.96 -18.14
CA TYR A 1085 1.35 -13.10 -16.96
C TYR A 1085 0.03 -13.18 -16.20
N THR A 1086 0.08 -13.74 -15.00
CA THR A 1086 -1.10 -13.86 -14.13
C THR A 1086 -1.14 -12.75 -13.06
N GLY A 1087 -0.05 -12.01 -12.85
CA GLY A 1087 0.14 -11.15 -11.67
C GLY A 1087 0.96 -11.83 -10.57
N LEU A 1088 1.21 -13.14 -10.70
CA LEU A 1088 2.11 -13.92 -9.85
C LEU A 1088 3.37 -14.33 -10.64
N ILE A 1089 4.27 -15.08 -9.99
CA ILE A 1089 5.48 -15.63 -10.60
C ILE A 1089 5.14 -16.25 -11.96
N SER A 1090 5.80 -15.74 -13.00
CA SER A 1090 5.60 -16.16 -14.40
C SER A 1090 6.82 -16.96 -14.87
N ASP A 1091 7.98 -16.31 -14.91
CA ASP A 1091 9.24 -16.99 -15.17
C ASP A 1091 9.65 -17.88 -13.99
N PRO A 1092 10.40 -18.97 -14.21
CA PRO A 1092 10.89 -19.81 -13.13
C PRO A 1092 11.72 -19.04 -12.10
N ARG A 1093 11.52 -19.41 -10.84
CA ARG A 1093 12.26 -18.94 -9.68
C ARG A 1093 12.71 -20.16 -8.87
N ALA A 1094 13.91 -20.08 -8.34
CA ALA A 1094 14.47 -21.05 -7.42
C ALA A 1094 14.97 -20.31 -6.17
N TRP A 1095 14.68 -20.85 -5.00
CA TRP A 1095 15.13 -20.28 -3.74
C TRP A 1095 15.45 -21.36 -2.72
N ARG A 1096 16.33 -21.07 -1.76
CA ARG A 1096 16.72 -22.02 -0.72
C ARG A 1096 15.52 -22.60 0.05
N GLY A 1097 15.50 -23.92 0.17
CA GLY A 1097 14.48 -24.67 0.90
C GLY A 1097 14.75 -24.76 2.39
N ASP A 1098 14.07 -25.64 3.11
CA ASP A 1098 14.19 -25.80 4.57
C ASP A 1098 15.56 -26.39 5.00
N THR A 1099 16.16 -27.26 4.20
CA THR A 1099 17.43 -27.94 4.50
C THR A 1099 18.58 -27.41 3.62
N SER A 1100 19.83 -27.70 4.00
CA SER A 1100 21.02 -27.24 3.26
C SER A 1100 21.20 -27.90 1.91
N ASP A 1101 20.52 -29.00 1.64
CA ASP A 1101 20.57 -29.77 0.41
C ASP A 1101 19.31 -29.60 -0.47
N MET A 1102 18.58 -28.50 -0.30
CA MET A 1102 17.28 -28.29 -0.96
C MET A 1102 17.10 -26.90 -1.60
N LEU A 1103 16.44 -26.88 -2.76
CA LEU A 1103 15.86 -25.69 -3.40
C LEU A 1103 14.36 -25.88 -3.64
N TYR A 1104 13.57 -24.84 -3.35
CA TYR A 1104 12.19 -24.70 -3.79
C TYR A 1104 12.13 -23.98 -5.13
N LEU A 1105 11.36 -24.55 -6.06
CA LEU A 1105 11.12 -23.96 -7.37
C LEU A 1105 9.65 -23.65 -7.58
N GLN A 1106 9.39 -22.55 -8.29
CA GLN A 1106 8.06 -22.14 -8.73
C GLN A 1106 8.12 -21.45 -10.09
N TRP A 1107 7.11 -21.67 -10.93
CA TRP A 1107 6.95 -20.99 -12.22
C TRP A 1107 5.47 -20.81 -12.56
N GLY A 1108 5.16 -19.91 -13.50
CA GLY A 1108 3.81 -19.72 -14.01
C GLY A 1108 3.33 -20.96 -14.74
N GLN A 1109 2.13 -21.43 -14.41
CA GLN A 1109 1.55 -22.60 -15.06
C GLN A 1109 1.02 -22.21 -16.45
N ASN A 1110 1.41 -22.96 -17.48
CA ASN A 1110 0.83 -22.96 -18.81
C ASN A 1110 -0.68 -23.20 -18.75
N LEU A 1111 -1.45 -22.50 -19.60
CA LEU A 1111 -2.93 -22.51 -19.58
C LEU A 1111 -3.54 -23.47 -20.61
N GLU A 1112 -2.71 -24.10 -21.44
CA GLU A 1112 -3.19 -25.00 -22.48
C GLU A 1112 -3.90 -26.23 -21.89
N SER A 1113 -5.10 -26.53 -22.40
CA SER A 1113 -5.95 -27.62 -21.89
C SER A 1113 -5.37 -29.03 -22.10
N ASP A 1114 -4.43 -29.15 -23.03
CA ASP A 1114 -3.71 -30.36 -23.41
C ASP A 1114 -2.31 -30.46 -22.76
N LEU A 1115 -1.95 -29.53 -21.88
CA LEU A 1115 -0.75 -29.63 -21.06
C LEU A 1115 -0.75 -30.96 -20.28
N SER A 1116 0.36 -31.70 -20.36
CA SER A 1116 0.54 -32.99 -19.68
C SER A 1116 1.45 -32.86 -18.47
N ARG A 1117 2.64 -32.28 -18.66
CA ARG A 1117 3.68 -32.15 -17.63
C ARG A 1117 4.71 -31.07 -17.99
N TYR A 1118 5.65 -30.85 -17.08
CA TYR A 1118 6.86 -30.07 -17.31
C TYR A 1118 8.08 -30.97 -17.16
N GLU A 1119 9.05 -30.84 -18.06
CA GLU A 1119 10.38 -31.45 -17.90
C GLU A 1119 11.30 -30.40 -17.25
N LEU A 1120 11.81 -30.72 -16.06
CA LEU A 1120 12.73 -29.88 -15.29
C LEU A 1120 14.18 -30.33 -15.51
N TYR A 1121 15.06 -29.37 -15.77
CA TYR A 1121 16.48 -29.60 -15.96
C TYR A 1121 17.32 -28.74 -15.02
N ARG A 1122 18.49 -29.27 -14.61
CA ARG A 1122 19.42 -28.64 -13.67
C ARG A 1122 20.88 -28.88 -14.08
N ALA A 1123 21.72 -27.87 -13.86
CA ALA A 1123 23.19 -28.01 -13.87
C ALA A 1123 23.87 -27.11 -12.82
N GLU A 1124 25.17 -27.33 -12.57
CA GLU A 1124 26.02 -26.45 -11.73
C GLU A 1124 26.64 -25.28 -12.54
N SER A 1125 26.41 -25.24 -13.86
CA SER A 1125 26.81 -24.16 -14.78
C SER A 1125 25.57 -23.53 -15.44
N SER A 1126 25.64 -22.24 -15.76
CA SER A 1126 24.57 -21.51 -16.45
C SER A 1126 24.41 -21.88 -17.91
N ASP A 1127 25.47 -22.41 -18.53
CA ASP A 1127 25.49 -22.85 -19.92
C ASP A 1127 25.46 -24.37 -19.96
N PHE A 1128 24.24 -24.93 -20.10
CA PHE A 1128 24.03 -26.38 -20.14
C PHE A 1128 22.94 -26.75 -21.15
N GLU A 1129 23.08 -27.94 -21.74
CA GLU A 1129 22.12 -28.51 -22.67
C GLU A 1129 21.07 -29.38 -21.96
N LEU A 1130 19.86 -29.45 -22.53
CA LEU A 1130 18.78 -30.28 -22.00
C LEU A 1130 18.94 -31.73 -22.47
N THR A 1131 19.70 -32.53 -21.72
CA THR A 1131 20.03 -33.93 -22.00
C THR A 1131 19.47 -34.85 -20.90
N ALA A 1132 19.68 -36.17 -21.02
CA ALA A 1132 19.33 -37.11 -19.97
C ALA A 1132 20.12 -36.86 -18.67
N ASP A 1133 21.35 -36.32 -18.76
CA ASP A 1133 22.22 -36.07 -17.61
C ASP A 1133 21.79 -34.83 -16.81
N THR A 1134 21.17 -33.85 -17.46
CA THR A 1134 20.67 -32.62 -16.82
C THR A 1134 19.20 -32.72 -16.45
N PHE A 1135 18.49 -33.79 -16.83
CA PHE A 1135 17.10 -34.01 -16.49
C PHE A 1135 16.93 -34.35 -15.01
N VAL A 1136 15.97 -33.70 -14.34
CA VAL A 1136 15.70 -33.86 -12.91
C VAL A 1136 14.39 -34.58 -12.67
N ALA A 1137 13.30 -34.09 -13.26
CA ALA A 1137 11.97 -34.60 -12.98
C ALA A 1137 10.95 -34.21 -14.05
N ASP A 1138 9.92 -35.06 -14.16
CA ASP A 1138 8.63 -34.69 -14.73
C ASP A 1138 7.73 -34.11 -13.63
N VAL A 1139 7.19 -32.92 -13.85
CA VAL A 1139 6.32 -32.20 -12.89
C VAL A 1139 4.92 -32.05 -13.47
N LEU A 1140 3.91 -32.55 -12.79
CA LEU A 1140 2.52 -32.46 -13.26
C LEU A 1140 1.91 -31.07 -12.98
N PRO A 1141 1.03 -30.57 -13.86
CA PRO A 1141 0.27 -29.36 -13.57
C PRO A 1141 -0.65 -29.58 -12.36
N GLY A 1142 -0.78 -28.53 -11.55
CA GLY A 1142 -1.64 -28.49 -10.37
C GLY A 1142 -2.86 -27.61 -10.58
N PRO A 1143 -3.68 -27.42 -9.53
CA PRO A 1143 -4.91 -26.64 -9.63
C PRO A 1143 -4.68 -25.13 -9.43
N TYR A 1144 -3.44 -24.67 -9.41
CA TYR A 1144 -3.06 -23.28 -9.17
C TYR A 1144 -2.44 -22.69 -10.42
N VAL A 1145 -2.47 -21.36 -10.54
CA VAL A 1145 -1.86 -20.62 -11.66
C VAL A 1145 -0.32 -20.67 -11.68
N THR A 1146 0.30 -21.37 -10.71
CA THR A 1146 1.74 -21.60 -10.66
C THR A 1146 2.03 -23.07 -10.38
N ALA A 1147 3.00 -23.63 -11.09
CA ALA A 1147 3.57 -24.95 -10.84
C ALA A 1147 4.76 -24.84 -9.88
N ARG A 1148 5.09 -25.96 -9.22
CA ARG A 1148 5.94 -25.99 -8.03
C ARG A 1148 6.71 -27.30 -7.96
N PHE A 1149 7.98 -27.24 -7.56
CA PHE A 1149 8.83 -28.42 -7.36
C PHE A 1149 9.75 -28.25 -6.14
N GLU A 1150 10.16 -29.36 -5.52
CA GLU A 1150 11.13 -29.41 -4.42
C GLU A 1150 12.30 -30.25 -4.90
N ASP A 1151 13.45 -29.61 -5.04
CA ASP A 1151 14.67 -30.28 -5.48
C ASP A 1151 15.56 -30.56 -4.27
N THR A 1152 15.85 -31.84 -4.01
CA THR A 1152 16.49 -32.34 -2.78
C THR A 1152 17.76 -33.12 -3.08
N GLY A 1153 18.61 -33.33 -2.08
CA GLY A 1153 19.88 -34.07 -2.24
C GLY A 1153 20.96 -33.25 -2.98
N LEU A 1154 20.82 -31.92 -2.96
CA LEU A 1154 21.77 -30.98 -3.54
C LEU A 1154 23.00 -30.78 -2.64
N LYS A 1155 24.10 -30.30 -3.21
CA LYS A 1155 25.26 -29.91 -2.40
C LYS A 1155 24.91 -28.65 -1.59
N PRO A 1156 25.28 -28.57 -0.30
CA PRO A 1156 25.19 -27.34 0.48
C PRO A 1156 26.00 -26.20 -0.12
N HIS A 1157 25.46 -24.98 0.01
CA HIS A 1157 26.07 -23.73 -0.49
C HIS A 1157 26.47 -23.75 -1.98
N THR A 1158 25.72 -24.47 -2.81
CA THR A 1158 26.00 -24.58 -4.24
C THR A 1158 24.90 -23.88 -5.03
N THR A 1159 25.31 -23.13 -6.06
CA THR A 1159 24.39 -22.51 -7.01
C THR A 1159 24.05 -23.51 -8.11
N TYR A 1160 22.75 -23.75 -8.29
CA TYR A 1160 22.21 -24.57 -9.35
C TYR A 1160 21.42 -23.69 -10.32
N TYR A 1161 21.51 -24.04 -11.60
CA TYR A 1161 20.83 -23.37 -12.71
C TYR A 1161 19.77 -24.29 -13.28
N TYR A 1162 18.60 -23.74 -13.60
CA TYR A 1162 17.43 -24.50 -14.03
C TYR A 1162 16.82 -23.97 -15.31
N ARG A 1163 16.26 -24.91 -16.08
CA ARG A 1163 15.34 -24.65 -17.19
C ARG A 1163 14.15 -25.58 -17.09
N VAL A 1164 12.98 -25.06 -17.44
CA VAL A 1164 11.73 -25.82 -17.46
C VAL A 1164 11.17 -25.77 -18.88
N ARG A 1165 10.68 -26.89 -19.41
CA ARG A 1165 9.87 -26.88 -20.65
C ARG A 1165 8.55 -27.60 -20.47
N ALA A 1166 7.49 -27.06 -21.03
CA ALA A 1166 6.18 -27.68 -21.02
C ALA A 1166 6.09 -28.79 -22.08
N VAL A 1167 5.35 -29.86 -21.76
CA VAL A 1167 5.09 -31.00 -22.64
C VAL A 1167 3.59 -31.28 -22.66
N ASP A 1168 3.02 -31.45 -23.85
CA ASP A 1168 1.59 -31.79 -24.02
C ASP A 1168 1.34 -33.30 -23.87
N ARG A 1169 0.07 -33.71 -24.01
CA ARG A 1169 -0.35 -35.12 -23.93
C ARG A 1169 0.10 -35.98 -25.10
N ASP A 1170 0.51 -35.37 -26.21
CA ASP A 1170 0.97 -36.09 -27.42
C ASP A 1170 2.51 -36.22 -27.45
N GLY A 1171 3.20 -35.53 -26.52
CA GLY A 1171 4.64 -35.59 -26.33
C GLY A 1171 5.41 -34.45 -27.00
N HIS A 1172 4.74 -33.45 -27.58
CA HIS A 1172 5.40 -32.28 -28.13
C HIS A 1172 5.99 -31.41 -27.02
N LYS A 1173 7.18 -30.88 -27.27
CA LYS A 1173 8.01 -30.18 -26.29
C LYS A 1173 8.10 -28.71 -26.64
N GLY A 1174 7.65 -27.85 -25.72
CA GLY A 1174 7.81 -26.40 -25.83
C GLY A 1174 9.27 -25.95 -25.75
N SER A 1175 9.52 -24.70 -26.12
CA SER A 1175 10.84 -24.09 -25.93
C SER A 1175 11.22 -24.04 -24.43
N PRO A 1176 12.51 -24.17 -24.08
CA PRO A 1176 12.95 -24.01 -22.69
C PRO A 1176 12.65 -22.62 -22.14
N SER A 1177 12.32 -22.54 -20.85
CA SER A 1177 12.14 -21.29 -20.11
C SER A 1177 13.39 -20.41 -20.15
N ALA A 1178 13.24 -19.15 -19.72
CA ALA A 1178 14.38 -18.37 -19.28
C ALA A 1178 15.15 -19.13 -18.17
N LEU A 1179 16.48 -18.96 -18.15
CA LEU A 1179 17.34 -19.54 -17.13
C LEU A 1179 17.01 -18.91 -15.77
N CYS A 1180 16.84 -19.74 -14.74
CA CYS A 1180 16.82 -19.26 -13.36
C CYS A 1180 17.88 -19.97 -12.53
N SER A 1181 18.24 -19.41 -11.38
CA SER A 1181 19.18 -20.03 -10.46
C SER A 1181 18.74 -19.88 -9.02
N GLY A 1182 19.25 -20.77 -8.17
CA GLY A 1182 19.09 -20.72 -6.73
C GLY A 1182 20.35 -21.27 -6.06
N THR A 1183 20.69 -20.72 -4.90
CA THR A 1183 21.81 -21.19 -4.08
C THR A 1183 21.25 -21.89 -2.85
N THR A 1184 21.65 -23.14 -2.63
CA THR A 1184 21.28 -23.91 -1.43
C THR A 1184 21.84 -23.25 -0.16
N ARG A 1185 21.32 -23.63 1.00
CA ARG A 1185 21.78 -23.04 2.26
C ARG A 1185 23.20 -23.44 2.57
N GLU A 1186 23.87 -22.59 3.33
CA GLU A 1186 25.10 -22.96 4.00
C GLU A 1186 24.82 -24.07 5.02
N PRO A 1187 25.75 -25.03 5.21
CA PRO A 1187 25.64 -25.97 6.31
C PRO A 1187 25.67 -25.23 7.65
N ASN A 1188 24.91 -25.73 8.63
CA ASN A 1188 24.81 -25.15 9.97
C ASN A 1188 26.12 -25.19 10.75
#